data_AF-P0DJ97-F1
#
_entry.id   AF-P0DJ97-F1
#
_cell.length_a   1.000
_cell.length_b   1.000
_cell.length_c   1.000
_cell.angle_alpha   90.00
_cell.angle_beta   90.00
_cell.angle_gamma   90.00
#
_symmetry.space_group_name_H-M   'P 1'
#
loop_
_entity.id
_entity.type
_entity.pdbx_description
1 polymer ?
#
loop_
_entity_poly.entity_id
_entity_poly.type
_entity_poly.pdbx_seq_one_letter_code
_entity_poly.pdbx_strand_id
1 'polypeptide(L)'
;MKRIRHITFLAAFICIIFVIYAIYHSVGQADSSVFAGGEGTKENPYLIETAAHLDNVRNYLGEGYHFQLVQDIDLTAYLDPGGPGWEPIGDNANRFEGHINGNGYRITGFFINRTDGNYIGLFGVIGENGLVRNLSLTGDYITVEGAPALVGALTGNNYGVIDNVSVEIGDGITLSPQSAYVGGLVGTNHGEIWNSNVNSDVNGGNEVGGLVGRNASNNTTRIGIIHNSHATGNVSGQDMVGGLVGNASGKIRYSYATGNVDGLESVGGLIGTSVRIEVDASYATSDVTGESSVGGLIGDVRIDNSRSSVRNSFAIGKVTLPSTGGDVGGLIGTNFSGDVENSYAAGQIEASGASNVGGLIGRQAGGFSSGTVENSFYDEDTTGQSDTGKGTPMSTADMKDRSTFEDAGWDFDWIWGIESDDYPHHDLYFTLTYQADDLDHGDVPSDEIHSRGSVVLVADQGNMSRTGYSFSGWNTALDGSGETYDPYSPVFNSFVMGANDKTLYAQWSINKYDVHFDGNDYDSGQAPLTETILYESEVNVPDQHTLVKDGYTFTGWNTERDGSGDFYEPGDTFRMGTEPVTLYAQWEINVYSVSFESNGGSQVSEVEAEYGTAITEPLPPEKEGHLFKGWYQDELLTEAWDFETSKVSENMILYAKWEINEYTVSFESNGGSQVSEVEAEYGSSITEPVPPEKEGHSFKGWYQDEFLTEAWDFKTDTVSGDMTLYAKWEINVYSVSFESNGGSQVSEVDTEFASLIEEPTPPEKEGHSFKGWYQDKLLTEAWEFETDTVIGDMTLYAKWEINVYTVSFATNGGSKVSEVDAEFASLIAEPTPPEKEGHSFKEWYQDELLTEAWEFERTRLTKI
;
A
#
# COMPACT_ATOMS: atom_id res chain seq x y z
N MET A 1 48.65 -14.27 -1.21
CA MET A 1 48.42 -12.82 -0.98
C MET A 1 46.96 -12.36 -1.19
N LYS A 2 46.16 -12.93 -2.11
CA LYS A 2 44.73 -12.53 -2.27
C LYS A 2 43.80 -12.88 -1.08
N ARG A 3 44.08 -13.95 -0.32
CA ARG A 3 43.26 -14.36 0.85
C ARG A 3 43.37 -13.44 2.08
N ILE A 4 44.44 -12.64 2.20
CA ILE A 4 44.61 -11.75 3.37
C ILE A 4 43.79 -10.46 3.23
N ARG A 5 43.48 -10.01 2.00
CA ARG A 5 42.67 -8.79 1.79
C ARG A 5 41.19 -8.93 2.14
N HIS A 6 40.60 -10.13 2.06
CA HIS A 6 39.17 -10.32 2.38
C HIS A 6 38.91 -10.36 3.90
N ILE A 7 39.86 -10.85 4.70
CA ILE A 7 39.69 -10.91 6.17
C ILE A 7 39.83 -9.51 6.80
N THR A 8 40.67 -8.63 6.22
CA THR A 8 40.80 -7.25 6.71
C THR A 8 39.56 -6.39 6.41
N PHE A 9 38.86 -6.64 5.30
CA PHE A 9 37.64 -5.91 4.95
C PHE A 9 36.43 -6.31 5.81
N LEU A 10 36.30 -7.61 6.13
CA LEU A 10 35.19 -8.09 6.97
C LEU A 10 35.31 -7.62 8.43
N ALA A 11 36.53 -7.56 8.97
CA ALA A 11 36.77 -7.04 10.32
C ALA A 11 36.51 -5.52 10.41
N ALA A 12 36.85 -4.74 9.38
CA ALA A 12 36.55 -3.32 9.33
C ALA A 12 35.04 -3.06 9.23
N PHE A 13 34.30 -3.87 8.49
CA PHE A 13 32.84 -3.71 8.34
C PHE A 13 32.08 -4.05 9.63
N ILE A 14 32.50 -5.09 10.36
CA ILE A 14 31.91 -5.44 11.66
C ILE A 14 32.25 -4.38 12.72
N CYS A 15 33.46 -3.80 12.70
CA CYS A 15 33.78 -2.67 13.58
C CYS A 15 32.96 -1.42 13.29
N ILE A 16 32.62 -1.13 12.02
CA ILE A 16 31.79 0.02 11.67
C ILE A 16 30.34 -0.20 12.13
N ILE A 17 29.79 -1.41 12.03
CA ILE A 17 28.45 -1.72 12.56
C ILE A 17 28.43 -1.61 14.08
N PHE A 18 29.46 -2.08 14.79
CA PHE A 18 29.54 -1.90 16.25
C PHE A 18 29.76 -0.45 16.68
N VAL A 19 30.49 0.36 15.90
CA VAL A 19 30.65 1.79 16.18
C VAL A 19 29.36 2.55 15.89
N ILE A 20 28.60 2.21 14.84
CA ILE A 20 27.29 2.83 14.56
C ILE A 20 26.27 2.38 15.63
N TYR A 21 26.26 1.11 16.03
CA TYR A 21 25.35 0.62 17.08
C TYR A 21 25.72 1.19 18.46
N ALA A 22 27.01 1.37 18.76
CA ALA A 22 27.46 2.04 19.98
C ALA A 22 27.19 3.54 19.94
N ILE A 23 27.29 4.22 18.80
CA ILE A 23 26.88 5.63 18.70
C ILE A 23 25.35 5.77 18.88
N TYR A 24 24.56 4.78 18.46
CA TYR A 24 23.12 4.76 18.73
C TYR A 24 22.74 4.35 20.17
N HIS A 25 23.62 3.71 20.94
CA HIS A 25 23.31 3.23 22.30
C HIS A 25 24.21 3.80 23.41
N SER A 26 25.16 4.68 23.09
CA SER A 26 26.00 5.38 24.07
C SER A 26 25.69 6.86 24.22
N VAL A 27 24.54 7.34 23.74
CA VAL A 27 23.95 8.59 24.27
C VAL A 27 23.20 8.22 25.55
N GLY A 28 23.98 7.83 26.56
CA GLY A 28 23.56 7.82 27.94
C GLY A 28 23.74 9.22 28.50
N GLN A 29 22.79 10.10 28.23
CA GLN A 29 22.32 11.20 29.08
C GLN A 29 21.30 11.96 28.26
N ALA A 30 20.06 11.98 28.74
CA ALA A 30 18.96 12.70 28.14
C ALA A 30 19.40 14.13 27.80
N ASP A 31 19.44 14.47 26.51
CA ASP A 31 18.91 15.77 26.14
C ASP A 31 17.42 15.64 26.47
N SER A 32 17.06 15.95 27.73
CA SER A 32 15.67 16.21 28.05
C SER A 32 15.25 17.28 27.07
N SER A 33 14.32 16.98 26.16
CA SER A 33 13.72 18.02 25.35
C SER A 33 13.28 19.15 26.31
N VAL A 34 13.54 20.40 25.91
CA VAL A 34 13.31 21.58 26.78
C VAL A 34 11.89 21.57 27.40
N PHE A 35 10.94 20.97 26.68
CA PHE A 35 9.59 20.63 27.11
C PHE A 35 9.27 19.17 26.73
N ALA A 36 8.21 18.58 27.29
CA ALA A 36 7.82 17.18 27.00
C ALA A 36 7.34 16.97 25.55
N GLY A 37 6.93 18.05 24.88
CA GLY A 37 6.46 18.07 23.51
C GLY A 37 5.96 19.45 23.12
N GLY A 38 5.41 19.56 21.91
CA GLY A 38 4.85 20.81 21.39
C GLY A 38 5.86 21.73 20.72
N GLU A 39 5.33 22.69 19.96
CA GLU A 39 6.11 23.68 19.21
C GLU A 39 5.98 25.10 19.80
N GLY A 40 5.22 25.25 20.88
CA GLY A 40 4.98 26.53 21.53
C GLY A 40 3.99 27.43 20.79
N THR A 41 3.30 26.90 19.78
CA THR A 41 2.26 27.63 19.04
C THR A 41 0.92 27.41 19.70
N LYS A 42 -0.08 28.23 19.36
CA LYS A 42 -1.43 28.09 19.88
C LYS A 42 -2.05 26.71 19.64
N GLU A 43 -1.86 26.16 18.43
CA GLU A 43 -2.43 24.87 18.02
C GLU A 43 -1.58 23.69 18.51
N ASN A 44 -0.34 23.95 18.94
CA ASN A 44 0.60 22.93 19.42
C ASN A 44 1.49 23.50 20.54
N PRO A 45 0.92 23.74 21.74
CA PRO A 45 1.59 24.41 22.85
C PRO A 45 2.72 23.54 23.42
N TYR A 46 3.74 24.17 24.01
CA TYR A 46 4.78 23.45 24.75
C TYR A 46 4.18 22.72 25.95
N LEU A 47 4.46 21.43 26.08
CA LEU A 47 3.92 20.57 27.12
C LEU A 47 4.81 20.56 28.36
N ILE A 48 4.23 20.95 29.49
CA ILE A 48 4.88 21.02 30.81
C ILE A 48 4.46 19.79 31.62
N GLU A 49 5.44 18.93 31.90
CA GLU A 49 5.26 17.66 32.61
C GLU A 49 6.08 17.61 33.90
N THR A 50 7.15 18.42 34.00
CA THR A 50 8.06 18.41 35.15
C THR A 50 8.34 19.83 35.63
N ALA A 51 8.83 19.94 36.87
CA ALA A 51 9.28 21.21 37.43
C ALA A 51 10.41 21.85 36.63
N ALA A 52 11.27 21.04 35.97
CA ALA A 52 12.29 21.54 35.06
C ALA A 52 11.70 22.14 33.77
N HIS A 53 10.64 21.54 33.22
CA HIS A 53 9.93 22.12 32.06
C HIS A 53 9.27 23.45 32.44
N LEU A 54 8.68 23.55 33.63
CA LEU A 54 8.11 24.80 34.11
C LEU A 54 9.19 25.87 34.31
N ASP A 55 10.33 25.51 34.89
CA ASP A 55 11.47 26.43 35.03
C ASP A 55 11.98 26.93 33.67
N ASN A 56 12.02 26.06 32.66
CA ASN A 56 12.44 26.41 31.30
C ASN A 56 11.58 27.52 30.65
N VAL A 57 10.33 27.72 31.09
CA VAL A 57 9.47 28.83 30.62
C VAL A 57 10.16 30.18 30.77
N ARG A 58 11.07 30.36 31.74
CA ARG A 58 11.86 31.60 31.92
C ARG A 58 12.67 32.01 30.68
N ASN A 59 12.92 31.08 29.77
CA ASN A 59 13.63 31.31 28.52
C ASN A 59 12.72 31.62 27.32
N TYR A 60 11.39 31.57 27.51
CA TYR A 60 10.37 31.67 26.45
C TYR A 60 9.25 32.64 26.87
N LEU A 61 9.63 33.88 27.16
CA LEU A 61 8.74 34.89 27.76
C LEU A 61 7.95 35.74 26.75
N GLY A 62 8.33 35.74 25.48
CA GLY A 62 7.77 36.64 24.46
C GLY A 62 6.33 36.31 24.04
N GLU A 63 5.74 37.24 23.29
CA GLU A 63 4.41 37.04 22.68
C GLU A 63 4.39 35.82 21.77
N GLY A 64 3.27 35.10 21.77
CA GLY A 64 3.02 33.96 20.88
C GLY A 64 3.43 32.60 21.43
N TYR A 65 4.21 32.53 22.50
CA TYR A 65 4.49 31.26 23.18
C TYR A 65 3.26 30.76 23.95
N HIS A 66 2.87 29.52 23.69
CA HIS A 66 1.79 28.84 24.39
C HIS A 66 2.31 27.62 25.13
N PHE A 67 1.88 27.44 26.37
CA PHE A 67 2.26 26.37 27.27
C PHE A 67 1.03 25.68 27.84
N GLN A 68 1.13 24.38 28.09
CA GLN A 68 0.07 23.61 28.70
C GLN A 68 0.64 22.60 29.70
N LEU A 69 0.09 22.58 30.92
CA LEU A 69 0.36 21.49 31.86
C LEU A 69 -0.38 20.23 31.41
N VAL A 70 0.32 19.10 31.44
CA VAL A 70 -0.24 17.78 31.12
C VAL A 70 -0.36 16.86 32.35
N GLN A 71 0.12 17.33 33.51
CA GLN A 71 -0.04 16.71 34.81
C GLN A 71 0.26 17.70 35.94
N ASP A 72 0.04 17.29 37.18
CA ASP A 72 0.48 18.05 38.35
C ASP A 72 2.00 18.21 38.38
N ILE A 73 2.48 19.40 38.74
CA ILE A 73 3.90 19.76 38.78
C ILE A 73 4.34 19.92 40.23
N ASP A 74 5.32 19.12 40.65
CA ASP A 74 5.88 19.15 42.00
C ASP A 74 7.17 19.98 42.04
N LEU A 75 7.12 21.17 42.65
CA LEU A 75 8.25 22.07 42.82
C LEU A 75 9.11 21.76 44.05
N THR A 76 8.87 20.67 44.78
CA THR A 76 9.66 20.31 45.97
C THR A 76 11.16 20.18 45.68
N ALA A 77 11.55 19.86 44.45
CA ALA A 77 12.96 19.85 44.03
C ALA A 77 13.64 21.24 44.07
N TYR A 78 12.85 22.32 44.05
CA TYR A 78 13.28 23.70 44.21
C TYR A 78 13.13 24.20 45.66
N LEU A 79 12.68 23.33 46.59
CA LEU A 79 12.85 23.61 48.01
C LEU A 79 14.34 23.65 48.31
N ASP A 80 14.83 24.83 48.68
CA ASP A 80 16.17 25.03 49.19
C ASP A 80 16.05 25.40 50.68
N PRO A 81 16.07 24.44 51.61
CA PRO A 81 15.93 24.73 53.03
C PRO A 81 17.00 25.72 53.53
N GLY A 82 16.59 26.97 53.76
CA GLY A 82 17.46 28.08 54.15
C GLY A 82 18.01 28.92 52.98
N GLY A 83 17.70 28.55 51.74
CA GLY A 83 17.97 29.34 50.54
C GLY A 83 16.72 30.04 49.97
N PRO A 84 16.83 30.63 48.77
CA PRO A 84 15.82 31.54 48.25
C PRO A 84 14.55 30.88 47.71
N GLY A 85 14.56 29.55 47.51
CA GLY A 85 13.46 28.84 46.87
C GLY A 85 13.29 29.21 45.39
N TRP A 86 12.05 29.17 44.91
CA TRP A 86 11.71 29.43 43.51
C TRP A 86 12.18 30.81 43.03
N GLU A 87 12.59 30.87 41.76
CA GLU A 87 12.89 32.11 41.07
C GLU A 87 11.73 32.53 40.18
N PRO A 88 11.11 33.71 40.44
CA PRO A 88 10.00 34.19 39.63
C PRO A 88 10.31 34.15 38.13
N ILE A 89 9.34 33.67 37.34
CA ILE A 89 9.42 33.65 35.88
C ILE A 89 9.11 35.07 35.37
N GLY A 90 10.08 35.64 34.65
CA GLY A 90 9.98 36.99 34.12
C GLY A 90 10.14 38.07 35.18
N ASP A 91 10.58 39.25 34.73
CA ASP A 91 10.77 40.44 35.55
C ASP A 91 10.17 41.66 34.84
N ASN A 92 10.34 42.85 35.41
CA ASN A 92 9.76 44.07 34.82
C ASN A 92 10.40 44.46 33.47
N ALA A 93 11.62 44.01 33.16
CA ALA A 93 12.28 44.23 31.88
C ALA A 93 11.91 43.16 30.84
N ASN A 94 11.73 41.91 31.28
CA ASN A 94 11.37 40.75 30.47
C ASN A 94 10.13 40.10 31.09
N ARG A 95 8.96 40.65 30.77
CA ARG A 95 7.68 40.18 31.30
C ARG A 95 7.26 38.89 30.61
N PHE A 96 6.44 38.09 31.28
CA PHE A 96 5.78 36.94 30.65
C PHE A 96 4.62 37.42 29.79
N GLU A 97 4.82 37.45 28.47
CA GLU A 97 3.85 37.81 27.43
C GLU A 97 3.23 36.56 26.74
N GLY A 98 3.54 35.36 27.26
CA GLY A 98 3.03 34.09 26.75
C GLY A 98 1.68 33.70 27.35
N HIS A 99 1.14 32.57 26.88
CA HIS A 99 -0.08 31.97 27.40
C HIS A 99 0.24 30.64 28.09
N ILE A 100 -0.15 30.47 29.35
CA ILE A 100 -0.04 29.19 30.05
C ILE A 100 -1.42 28.72 30.50
N ASN A 101 -1.76 27.50 30.11
CA ASN A 101 -2.98 26.81 30.52
C ASN A 101 -2.61 25.67 31.48
N GLY A 102 -3.04 25.76 32.73
CA GLY A 102 -2.83 24.73 33.73
C GLY A 102 -3.67 23.47 33.50
N ASN A 103 -4.69 23.52 32.62
CA ASN A 103 -5.59 22.40 32.31
C ASN A 103 -6.26 21.76 33.55
N GLY A 104 -6.44 22.55 34.62
CA GLY A 104 -6.98 22.09 35.90
C GLY A 104 -5.94 21.43 36.81
N TYR A 105 -4.70 21.25 36.36
CA TYR A 105 -3.62 20.66 37.16
C TYR A 105 -3.08 21.62 38.23
N ARG A 106 -2.40 21.01 39.19
CA ARG A 106 -1.82 21.68 40.35
C ARG A 106 -0.33 21.88 40.18
N ILE A 107 0.17 23.04 40.57
CA ILE A 107 1.59 23.22 40.94
C ILE A 107 1.65 23.08 42.46
N THR A 108 2.47 22.17 42.95
CA THR A 108 2.61 21.84 44.38
C THR A 108 4.03 22.08 44.86
N GLY A 109 4.27 22.10 46.17
CA GLY A 109 5.61 22.30 46.74
C GLY A 109 6.19 23.70 46.49
N PHE A 110 5.34 24.69 46.18
CA PHE A 110 5.79 26.05 45.92
C PHE A 110 6.32 26.73 47.19
N PHE A 111 7.48 27.37 47.07
CA PHE A 111 8.17 28.04 48.17
C PHE A 111 9.08 29.15 47.63
N ILE A 112 9.02 30.33 48.26
CA ILE A 112 9.93 31.45 48.00
C ILE A 112 10.36 32.06 49.33
N ASN A 113 11.66 32.27 49.50
CA ASN A 113 12.26 32.94 50.66
C ASN A 113 13.37 33.94 50.27
N ARG A 114 13.01 35.11 49.74
CA ARG A 114 14.01 36.07 49.22
C ARG A 114 14.36 37.14 50.24
N THR A 115 15.61 37.63 50.22
CA THR A 115 16.12 38.61 51.21
C THR A 115 16.04 40.07 50.74
N ASP A 116 15.89 40.26 49.44
CA ASP A 116 15.59 41.52 48.77
C ASP A 116 14.93 41.23 47.41
N GLY A 117 14.09 42.15 46.94
CA GLY A 117 13.45 42.03 45.63
C GLY A 117 12.02 42.54 45.61
N ASN A 118 11.65 43.09 44.45
CA ASN A 118 10.27 43.32 44.08
C ASN A 118 9.84 42.24 43.09
N TYR A 119 8.53 42.14 42.81
CA TYR A 119 8.00 41.22 41.80
C TYR A 119 8.12 39.75 42.22
N ILE A 120 7.49 39.42 43.35
CA ILE A 120 7.58 38.09 43.95
C ILE A 120 6.32 37.29 43.60
N GLY A 121 6.52 36.06 43.14
CA GLY A 121 5.48 35.09 42.79
C GLY A 121 6.04 33.96 41.93
N LEU A 122 5.17 33.06 41.46
CA LEU A 122 5.53 32.07 40.44
C LEU A 122 6.08 32.78 39.19
N PHE A 123 5.42 33.88 38.82
CA PHE A 123 5.87 34.89 37.87
C PHE A 123 6.30 36.15 38.60
N GLY A 124 7.28 36.89 38.07
CA GLY A 124 7.57 38.22 38.60
C GLY A 124 6.57 39.24 38.06
N VAL A 125 6.45 39.28 36.73
CA VAL A 125 5.54 40.17 36.01
C VAL A 125 4.88 39.43 34.84
N ILE A 126 3.55 39.38 34.86
CA ILE A 126 2.74 38.99 33.70
C ILE A 126 2.53 40.25 32.85
N GLY A 127 2.89 40.15 31.58
CA GLY A 127 2.83 41.20 30.57
C GLY A 127 1.43 41.48 30.05
N GLU A 128 1.31 42.45 29.14
CA GLU A 128 0.00 42.92 28.64
C GLU A 128 -0.72 41.86 27.79
N ASN A 129 0.04 40.98 27.13
CA ASN A 129 -0.49 39.84 26.39
C ASN A 129 -0.43 38.54 27.19
N GLY A 130 0.08 38.60 28.44
CA GLY A 130 0.22 37.43 29.28
C GLY A 130 -1.14 36.86 29.67
N LEU A 131 -1.33 35.56 29.48
CA LEU A 131 -2.51 34.83 29.92
C LEU A 131 -2.09 33.67 30.81
N VAL A 132 -2.56 33.66 32.05
CA VAL A 132 -2.39 32.53 32.98
C VAL A 132 -3.77 32.03 33.35
N ARG A 133 -4.06 30.75 33.08
CA ARG A 133 -5.39 30.21 33.38
C ARG A 133 -5.44 28.75 33.81
N ASN A 134 -6.53 28.36 34.45
CA ASN A 134 -6.88 26.97 34.83
C ASN A 134 -5.81 26.29 35.68
N LEU A 135 -5.31 26.99 36.68
CA LEU A 135 -4.13 26.56 37.43
C LEU A 135 -4.41 26.64 38.92
N SER A 136 -4.02 25.60 39.66
CA SER A 136 -4.05 25.63 41.12
C SER A 136 -2.62 25.65 41.67
N LEU A 137 -2.24 26.69 42.40
CA LEU A 137 -0.92 26.83 43.00
C LEU A 137 -1.00 26.52 44.49
N THR A 138 -0.27 25.51 44.93
CA THR A 138 -0.21 25.10 46.33
C THR A 138 1.23 25.04 46.81
N GLY A 139 1.45 25.47 48.04
CA GLY A 139 2.78 25.62 48.60
C GLY A 139 2.79 25.64 50.11
N ASP A 140 3.99 25.68 50.67
CA ASP A 140 4.16 25.68 52.12
C ASP A 140 4.09 27.11 52.65
N TYR A 141 4.97 28.00 52.17
CA TYR A 141 5.02 29.40 52.61
C TYR A 141 5.69 30.32 51.60
N ILE A 142 5.33 31.61 51.68
CA ILE A 142 6.03 32.70 50.98
C ILE A 142 6.53 33.69 52.02
N THR A 143 7.84 33.80 52.14
CA THR A 143 8.50 34.79 52.99
C THR A 143 9.43 35.65 52.17
N VAL A 144 9.50 36.93 52.51
CA VAL A 144 10.48 37.83 51.90
C VAL A 144 10.98 38.75 53.01
N GLU A 145 12.27 38.61 53.34
CA GLU A 145 12.92 39.47 54.32
C GLU A 145 13.16 40.88 53.71
N GLY A 146 13.38 41.87 54.57
CA GLY A 146 13.54 43.27 54.13
C GLY A 146 12.21 44.01 53.97
N ALA A 147 12.13 44.95 53.02
CA ALA A 147 10.94 45.74 52.73
C ALA A 147 10.48 45.53 51.27
N PRO A 148 10.08 44.30 50.92
CA PRO A 148 9.70 43.95 49.55
C PRO A 148 8.43 44.67 49.13
N ALA A 149 8.33 45.00 47.85
CA ALA A 149 7.12 45.50 47.24
C ALA A 149 6.64 44.54 46.15
N LEU A 150 5.33 44.48 45.91
CA LEU A 150 4.72 43.74 44.79
C LEU A 150 4.89 42.23 44.97
N VAL A 151 4.16 41.66 45.93
CA VAL A 151 4.18 40.23 46.27
C VAL A 151 2.81 39.62 46.04
N GLY A 152 2.77 38.52 45.29
CA GLY A 152 1.60 37.66 45.17
C GLY A 152 2.03 36.23 44.83
N ALA A 153 1.32 35.20 45.29
CA ALA A 153 1.76 33.83 45.05
C ALA A 153 1.88 33.52 43.56
N LEU A 154 0.95 34.03 42.74
CA LEU A 154 1.05 33.89 41.29
C LEU A 154 1.99 34.92 40.67
N THR A 155 1.79 36.22 40.97
CA THR A 155 2.65 37.26 40.40
C THR A 155 2.77 38.50 41.28
N GLY A 156 3.92 39.15 41.24
CA GLY A 156 4.06 40.46 41.85
C GLY A 156 3.28 41.54 41.10
N ASN A 157 3.24 41.45 39.77
CA ASN A 157 2.51 42.39 38.92
C ASN A 157 1.75 41.68 37.80
N ASN A 158 0.49 42.05 37.60
CA ASN A 158 -0.31 41.60 36.46
C ASN A 158 -0.67 42.76 35.52
N TYR A 159 -0.36 42.60 34.24
CA TYR A 159 -0.74 43.51 33.16
C TYR A 159 -1.72 42.84 32.19
N GLY A 160 -1.83 41.51 32.24
CA GLY A 160 -2.60 40.69 31.32
C GLY A 160 -3.82 40.07 32.01
N VAL A 161 -4.13 38.83 31.66
CA VAL A 161 -5.33 38.14 32.14
C VAL A 161 -4.95 36.95 33.01
N ILE A 162 -5.50 36.92 34.22
CA ILE A 162 -5.47 35.78 35.11
C ILE A 162 -6.90 35.25 35.20
N ASP A 163 -7.12 33.99 34.85
CA ASP A 163 -8.47 33.42 34.80
C ASP A 163 -8.51 32.00 35.40
N ASN A 164 -9.43 31.77 36.33
CA ASN A 164 -9.59 30.47 36.98
C ASN A 164 -8.28 29.97 37.61
N VAL A 165 -7.66 30.82 38.43
CA VAL A 165 -6.46 30.48 39.21
C VAL A 165 -6.79 30.41 40.70
N SER A 166 -6.44 29.30 41.34
CA SER A 166 -6.57 29.12 42.79
C SER A 166 -5.20 29.11 43.47
N VAL A 167 -5.12 29.65 44.69
CA VAL A 167 -3.90 29.67 45.50
C VAL A 167 -4.19 29.15 46.91
N GLU A 168 -3.37 28.21 47.38
CA GLU A 168 -3.38 27.70 48.75
C GLU A 168 -1.94 27.51 49.28
N ILE A 169 -1.45 28.49 50.03
CA ILE A 169 -0.17 28.50 50.73
C ILE A 169 -0.40 28.17 52.21
N GLY A 170 0.11 27.02 52.67
CA GLY A 170 -0.21 26.43 53.97
C GLY A 170 0.03 27.33 55.19
N ASP A 171 1.26 27.81 55.39
CA ASP A 171 1.61 28.75 56.46
C ASP A 171 1.36 30.22 56.06
N GLY A 172 0.70 30.44 54.92
CA GLY A 172 0.35 31.75 54.39
C GLY A 172 1.52 32.54 53.78
N ILE A 173 1.23 33.79 53.46
CA ILE A 173 2.19 34.78 52.96
C ILE A 173 2.51 35.71 54.12
N THR A 174 3.73 35.62 54.65
CA THR A 174 4.12 36.40 55.83
C THR A 174 5.34 37.26 55.53
N LEU A 175 5.13 38.57 55.48
CA LEU A 175 6.15 39.56 55.14
C LEU A 175 6.42 40.51 56.31
N SER A 176 7.50 41.29 56.20
CA SER A 176 7.80 42.32 57.21
C SER A 176 6.74 43.43 57.22
N PRO A 177 6.59 44.16 58.34
CA PRO A 177 5.68 45.31 58.42
C PRO A 177 6.06 46.50 57.51
N GLN A 178 7.25 46.47 56.88
CA GLN A 178 7.68 47.49 55.92
C GLN A 178 7.35 47.11 54.46
N SER A 179 6.82 45.91 54.23
CA SER A 179 6.40 45.46 52.90
C SER A 179 5.22 46.27 52.36
N ALA A 180 5.07 46.32 51.05
CA ALA A 180 3.96 47.01 50.40
C ALA A 180 3.40 46.24 49.20
N TYR A 181 2.11 46.44 48.89
CA TYR A 181 1.44 45.81 47.74
C TYR A 181 1.50 44.28 47.81
N VAL A 182 0.86 43.74 48.85
CA VAL A 182 0.89 42.31 49.17
C VAL A 182 -0.49 41.73 48.90
N GLY A 183 -0.58 40.85 47.91
CA GLY A 183 -1.77 40.07 47.62
C GLY A 183 -1.54 38.59 47.86
N GLY A 184 -2.60 37.83 48.12
CA GLY A 184 -2.53 36.38 48.06
C GLY A 184 -2.18 35.87 46.66
N LEU A 185 -2.80 36.46 45.64
CA LEU A 185 -2.62 36.09 44.24
C LEU A 185 -1.68 37.06 43.52
N VAL A 186 -1.95 38.38 43.65
CA VAL A 186 -1.26 39.43 42.89
C VAL A 186 -0.83 40.60 43.77
N GLY A 187 0.43 41.02 43.68
CA GLY A 187 0.89 42.24 44.37
C GLY A 187 0.18 43.50 43.87
N THR A 188 0.38 43.88 42.60
CA THR A 188 -0.43 44.91 41.91
C THR A 188 -1.06 44.37 40.63
N ASN A 189 -2.39 44.41 40.57
CA ASN A 189 -3.14 44.12 39.37
C ASN A 189 -3.36 45.40 38.57
N HIS A 190 -3.08 45.35 37.29
CA HIS A 190 -3.54 46.34 36.35
C HIS A 190 -4.27 45.77 35.14
N GLY A 191 -4.24 44.46 34.96
CA GLY A 191 -5.01 43.78 33.95
C GLY A 191 -6.30 43.25 34.56
N GLU A 192 -6.62 42.00 34.23
CA GLU A 192 -7.88 41.38 34.59
C GLU A 192 -7.66 40.12 35.41
N ILE A 193 -8.45 39.96 36.47
CA ILE A 193 -8.50 38.76 37.29
C ILE A 193 -9.95 38.26 37.27
N TRP A 194 -10.13 37.04 36.76
CA TRP A 194 -11.42 36.38 36.61
C TRP A 194 -11.42 35.06 37.37
N ASN A 195 -12.53 34.71 38.01
CA ASN A 195 -12.78 33.38 38.58
C ASN A 195 -11.68 32.86 39.51
N SER A 196 -10.94 33.74 40.16
CA SER A 196 -9.72 33.36 40.87
C SER A 196 -9.91 33.46 42.37
N ASN A 197 -9.22 32.61 43.13
CA ASN A 197 -9.40 32.55 44.56
C ASN A 197 -8.11 32.33 45.34
N VAL A 198 -8.08 32.80 46.58
CA VAL A 198 -7.01 32.56 47.54
C VAL A 198 -7.59 32.04 48.84
N ASN A 199 -7.12 30.87 49.26
CA ASN A 199 -7.41 30.28 50.56
C ASN A 199 -6.14 30.24 51.42
N SER A 200 -5.62 31.42 51.77
CA SER A 200 -4.35 31.54 52.51
C SER A 200 -4.33 32.82 53.32
N ASP A 201 -3.74 32.75 54.52
CA ASP A 201 -3.52 33.94 55.33
C ASP A 201 -2.49 34.86 54.64
N VAL A 202 -2.74 36.17 54.66
CA VAL A 202 -1.88 37.19 54.03
C VAL A 202 -1.52 38.27 55.06
N ASN A 203 -0.23 38.35 55.39
CA ASN A 203 0.30 39.28 56.38
C ASN A 203 1.36 40.18 55.72
N GLY A 204 1.16 41.50 55.79
CA GLY A 204 2.07 42.47 55.18
C GLY A 204 2.16 43.80 55.92
N GLY A 205 2.76 44.80 55.28
CA GLY A 205 2.82 46.17 55.78
C GLY A 205 1.66 47.02 55.26
N ASN A 206 1.84 47.66 54.11
CA ASN A 206 0.87 48.58 53.53
C ASN A 206 0.24 48.02 52.24
N GLU A 207 -1.02 48.35 51.98
CA GLU A 207 -1.77 47.86 50.81
C GLU A 207 -1.76 46.33 50.74
N VAL A 208 -2.39 45.72 51.74
CA VAL A 208 -2.48 44.26 51.91
C VAL A 208 -3.89 43.79 51.55
N GLY A 209 -4.00 42.85 50.62
CA GLY A 209 -5.26 42.24 50.22
C GLY A 209 -5.18 40.72 50.26
N GLY A 210 -6.26 40.05 50.64
CA GLY A 210 -6.30 38.59 50.58
C GLY A 210 -6.14 38.05 49.15
N LEU A 211 -6.59 38.80 48.14
CA LEU A 211 -6.39 38.48 46.73
C LEU A 211 -5.34 39.39 46.07
N VAL A 212 -5.50 40.71 46.21
CA VAL A 212 -4.66 41.71 45.51
C VAL A 212 -4.19 42.81 46.46
N GLY A 213 -2.90 43.11 46.51
CA GLY A 213 -2.42 44.25 47.30
C GLY A 213 -2.98 45.58 46.78
N ARG A 214 -2.78 45.83 45.48
CA ARG A 214 -3.30 47.01 44.79
C ARG A 214 -3.97 46.70 43.46
N ASN A 215 -5.24 47.07 43.29
CA ASN A 215 -5.92 47.03 42.00
C ASN A 215 -5.84 48.42 41.35
N ALA A 216 -4.95 48.59 40.38
CA ALA A 216 -4.56 49.89 39.87
C ALA A 216 -5.29 50.27 38.57
N SER A 217 -5.73 51.52 38.49
CA SER A 217 -6.33 52.11 37.29
C SER A 217 -5.70 53.48 36.97
N ASN A 218 -5.45 53.73 35.69
CA ASN A 218 -5.09 55.05 35.17
C ASN A 218 -6.30 55.67 34.42
N ASN A 219 -6.27 56.98 34.19
CA ASN A 219 -7.42 57.73 33.70
C ASN A 219 -7.83 57.46 32.23
N THR A 220 -7.13 56.60 31.48
CA THR A 220 -7.29 56.56 30.01
C THR A 220 -7.09 55.22 29.33
N THR A 221 -6.29 54.30 29.86
CA THR A 221 -5.83 53.12 29.10
C THR A 221 -5.85 51.81 29.87
N ARG A 222 -5.80 51.85 31.20
CA ARG A 222 -5.70 50.61 31.97
C ARG A 222 -6.51 50.64 33.24
N ILE A 223 -7.41 49.68 33.35
CA ILE A 223 -8.38 49.54 34.41
C ILE A 223 -8.14 48.16 35.02
N GLY A 224 -7.68 48.10 36.26
CA GLY A 224 -7.66 46.86 37.01
C GLY A 224 -9.08 46.33 37.19
N ILE A 225 -9.33 45.12 36.71
CA ILE A 225 -10.62 44.42 36.84
C ILE A 225 -10.41 43.20 37.72
N ILE A 226 -11.26 43.05 38.72
CA ILE A 226 -11.41 41.82 39.50
C ILE A 226 -12.86 41.41 39.38
N HIS A 227 -13.10 40.18 38.95
CA HIS A 227 -14.42 39.68 38.65
C HIS A 227 -14.56 38.26 39.15
N ASN A 228 -15.69 37.97 39.80
CA ASN A 228 -16.01 36.63 40.30
C ASN A 228 -14.85 35.98 41.08
N SER A 229 -14.18 36.76 41.93
CA SER A 229 -12.96 36.31 42.61
C SER A 229 -13.08 36.52 44.11
N HIS A 230 -12.40 35.70 44.90
CA HIS A 230 -12.58 35.75 46.35
C HIS A 230 -11.35 35.38 47.17
N ALA A 231 -11.35 35.80 48.44
CA ALA A 231 -10.32 35.46 49.41
C ALA A 231 -10.94 34.99 50.72
N THR A 232 -10.47 33.86 51.26
CA THR A 232 -11.04 33.23 52.46
C THR A 232 -10.08 33.19 53.64
N GLY A 233 -8.78 33.37 53.43
CA GLY A 233 -7.78 33.46 54.49
C GLY A 233 -7.79 34.82 55.20
N ASN A 234 -7.28 34.86 56.43
CA ASN A 234 -7.22 36.08 57.22
C ASN A 234 -6.20 37.05 56.62
N VAL A 235 -6.47 38.35 56.74
CA VAL A 235 -5.59 39.39 56.21
C VAL A 235 -5.16 40.31 57.34
N SER A 236 -3.85 40.50 57.51
CA SER A 236 -3.32 41.44 58.49
C SER A 236 -2.30 42.43 57.90
N GLY A 237 -2.33 43.66 58.38
CA GLY A 237 -1.41 44.71 57.92
C GLY A 237 -1.35 45.95 58.80
N GLN A 238 -0.80 47.03 58.26
CA GLN A 238 -0.65 48.33 58.92
C GLN A 238 -1.65 49.34 58.33
N ASP A 239 -1.48 49.72 57.06
CA ASP A 239 -2.35 50.69 56.38
C ASP A 239 -2.94 50.10 55.08
N MET A 240 -4.20 50.45 54.78
CA MET A 240 -4.94 50.00 53.60
C MET A 240 -5.03 48.47 53.53
N VAL A 241 -5.70 47.88 54.52
CA VAL A 241 -5.86 46.43 54.65
C VAL A 241 -7.28 46.04 54.23
N GLY A 242 -7.40 45.20 53.20
CA GLY A 242 -8.68 44.71 52.71
C GLY A 242 -8.74 43.19 52.70
N GLY A 243 -9.89 42.60 53.02
CA GLY A 243 -10.04 41.14 52.91
C GLY A 243 -9.84 40.63 51.48
N LEU A 244 -10.18 41.44 50.46
CA LEU A 244 -9.90 41.13 49.05
C LEU A 244 -8.78 42.01 48.48
N VAL A 245 -8.89 43.33 48.65
CA VAL A 245 -7.97 44.31 48.03
C VAL A 245 -7.50 45.36 49.02
N GLY A 246 -6.20 45.58 49.15
CA GLY A 246 -5.68 46.66 50.00
C GLY A 246 -6.07 48.05 49.48
N ASN A 247 -5.64 48.39 48.26
CA ASN A 247 -5.93 49.66 47.59
C ASN A 247 -6.58 49.44 46.22
N ALA A 248 -7.85 49.85 46.08
CA ALA A 248 -8.67 49.55 44.91
C ALA A 248 -8.97 50.77 44.03
N SER A 249 -8.77 50.61 42.73
CA SER A 249 -9.32 51.43 41.66
C SER A 249 -9.87 50.52 40.55
N GLY A 250 -10.62 51.06 39.60
CA GLY A 250 -11.13 50.27 38.48
C GLY A 250 -12.44 49.56 38.81
N LYS A 251 -12.51 48.24 38.66
CA LYS A 251 -13.76 47.49 38.87
C LYS A 251 -13.56 46.25 39.73
N ILE A 252 -14.46 46.05 40.68
CA ILE A 252 -14.56 44.83 41.48
C ILE A 252 -16.02 44.38 41.41
N ARG A 253 -16.27 43.18 40.87
CA ARG A 253 -17.63 42.68 40.68
C ARG A 253 -17.78 41.22 41.08
N TYR A 254 -18.94 40.85 41.64
CA TYR A 254 -19.24 39.46 42.03
C TYR A 254 -18.15 38.83 42.92
N SER A 255 -17.46 39.66 43.71
CA SER A 255 -16.26 39.26 44.42
C SER A 255 -16.46 39.40 45.92
N TYR A 256 -15.81 38.56 46.71
CA TYR A 256 -16.09 38.54 48.14
C TYR A 256 -14.88 38.16 49.00
N ALA A 257 -14.96 38.50 50.28
CA ALA A 257 -13.97 38.10 51.28
C ALA A 257 -14.64 37.54 52.54
N THR A 258 -14.09 36.43 53.06
CA THR A 258 -14.61 35.75 54.25
C THR A 258 -13.55 35.50 55.32
N GLY A 259 -12.32 35.98 55.15
CA GLY A 259 -11.31 35.97 56.21
C GLY A 259 -11.48 37.16 57.15
N ASN A 260 -11.01 37.04 58.40
CA ASN A 260 -10.95 38.19 59.30
C ASN A 260 -9.91 39.19 58.79
N VAL A 261 -10.15 40.48 59.00
CA VAL A 261 -9.27 41.55 58.52
C VAL A 261 -8.83 42.41 59.70
N ASP A 262 -7.52 42.42 59.99
CA ASP A 262 -6.93 43.18 61.08
C ASP A 262 -5.89 44.19 60.55
N GLY A 263 -6.04 45.48 60.88
CA GLY A 263 -5.08 46.51 60.48
C GLY A 263 -5.00 47.67 61.47
N LEU A 264 -4.24 48.72 61.14
CA LEU A 264 -4.20 49.95 61.94
C LEU A 264 -4.98 51.08 61.26
N GLU A 265 -4.64 51.39 60.02
CA GLU A 265 -5.21 52.49 59.23
C GLU A 265 -5.98 51.95 58.02
N SER A 266 -7.15 52.52 57.73
CA SER A 266 -8.02 52.16 56.60
C SER A 266 -8.22 50.65 56.41
N VAL A 267 -9.08 50.05 57.24
CA VAL A 267 -9.34 48.59 57.23
C VAL A 267 -10.75 48.34 56.71
N GLY A 268 -10.88 47.46 55.72
CA GLY A 268 -12.18 47.06 55.18
C GLY A 268 -12.30 45.56 55.01
N GLY A 269 -13.49 45.01 55.25
CA GLY A 269 -13.72 43.57 55.05
C GLY A 269 -13.50 43.13 53.61
N LEU A 270 -13.72 44.01 52.62
CA LEU A 270 -13.39 43.76 51.21
C LEU A 270 -12.21 44.62 50.75
N ILE A 271 -12.26 45.94 51.01
CA ILE A 271 -11.32 46.92 50.48
C ILE A 271 -10.77 47.83 51.58
N GLY A 272 -9.46 47.96 51.73
CA GLY A 272 -8.86 48.89 52.69
C GLY A 272 -9.13 50.36 52.31
N THR A 273 -8.62 50.78 51.16
CA THR A 273 -8.84 52.12 50.57
C THR A 273 -9.29 51.99 49.13
N SER A 274 -10.12 52.92 48.65
CA SER A 274 -10.50 52.98 47.25
C SER A 274 -10.48 54.39 46.67
N VAL A 275 -10.26 54.47 45.36
CA VAL A 275 -10.32 55.71 44.57
C VAL A 275 -10.74 55.38 43.13
N ARG A 276 -11.77 56.07 42.61
CA ARG A 276 -12.33 55.80 41.26
C ARG A 276 -12.65 54.31 41.05
N ILE A 277 -13.38 53.74 41.99
CA ILE A 277 -13.75 52.33 41.99
C ILE A 277 -15.22 52.17 41.62
N GLU A 278 -15.53 51.11 40.88
CA GLU A 278 -16.87 50.55 40.75
C GLU A 278 -16.89 49.21 41.48
N VAL A 279 -17.51 49.18 42.66
CA VAL A 279 -17.80 47.96 43.42
C VAL A 279 -19.26 47.60 43.17
N ASP A 280 -19.50 46.38 42.70
CA ASP A 280 -20.86 45.91 42.40
C ASP A 280 -21.01 44.43 42.77
N ALA A 281 -22.18 44.03 43.26
CA ALA A 281 -22.49 42.63 43.60
C ALA A 281 -21.39 41.96 44.45
N SER A 282 -20.77 42.69 45.39
CA SER A 282 -19.61 42.22 46.15
C SER A 282 -19.82 42.34 47.66
N TYR A 283 -19.19 41.47 48.46
CA TYR A 283 -19.52 41.41 49.89
C TYR A 283 -18.39 40.93 50.80
N ALA A 284 -18.51 41.22 52.09
CA ALA A 284 -17.63 40.72 53.14
C ALA A 284 -18.42 40.18 54.33
N THR A 285 -18.05 39.01 54.87
CA THR A 285 -18.85 38.33 55.90
C THR A 285 -18.17 38.19 57.26
N SER A 286 -16.86 38.38 57.34
CA SER A 286 -16.08 38.15 58.56
C SER A 286 -15.65 39.43 59.27
N ASP A 287 -15.11 39.28 60.47
CA ASP A 287 -14.87 40.39 61.37
C ASP A 287 -13.74 41.31 60.87
N VAL A 288 -13.89 42.61 61.12
CA VAL A 288 -12.95 43.66 60.69
C VAL A 288 -12.52 44.47 61.92
N THR A 289 -11.22 44.53 62.18
CA THR A 289 -10.63 45.30 63.28
C THR A 289 -9.65 46.33 62.74
N GLY A 290 -9.78 47.58 63.18
CA GLY A 290 -8.79 48.62 62.89
C GLY A 290 -8.76 49.75 63.92
N GLU A 291 -7.79 50.67 63.79
CA GLU A 291 -7.51 51.70 64.81
C GLU A 291 -7.87 53.13 64.36
N SER A 292 -8.21 53.35 63.08
CA SER A 292 -8.45 54.70 62.53
C SER A 292 -9.69 54.79 61.65
N SER A 293 -9.74 54.14 60.48
CA SER A 293 -10.96 54.08 59.66
C SER A 293 -11.29 52.64 59.36
N VAL A 294 -12.47 52.19 59.77
CA VAL A 294 -12.86 50.78 59.71
C VAL A 294 -14.25 50.66 59.10
N GLY A 295 -14.38 49.87 58.04
CA GLY A 295 -15.66 49.57 57.41
C GLY A 295 -15.86 48.08 57.27
N GLY A 296 -17.10 47.60 57.43
CA GLY A 296 -17.38 46.17 57.18
C GLY A 296 -17.10 45.76 55.72
N LEU A 297 -17.21 46.67 54.76
CA LEU A 297 -16.83 46.45 53.36
C LEU A 297 -15.61 47.28 52.95
N ILE A 298 -15.65 48.60 53.15
CA ILE A 298 -14.59 49.53 52.71
C ILE A 298 -14.10 50.41 53.86
N GLY A 299 -12.79 50.46 54.09
CA GLY A 299 -12.22 51.37 55.10
C GLY A 299 -12.40 52.84 54.71
N ASP A 300 -11.82 53.27 53.58
CA ASP A 300 -11.85 54.67 53.11
C ASP A 300 -12.12 54.77 51.59
N VAL A 301 -13.16 55.52 51.20
CA VAL A 301 -13.43 55.91 49.81
C VAL A 301 -12.94 57.33 49.60
N ARG A 302 -11.80 57.48 48.90
CA ARG A 302 -11.11 58.76 48.70
C ARG A 302 -11.66 59.56 47.54
N ILE A 303 -11.45 60.88 47.63
CA ILE A 303 -11.83 61.83 46.59
C ILE A 303 -10.83 61.88 45.42
N ASP A 304 -11.36 61.83 44.21
CA ASP A 304 -10.68 62.21 42.97
C ASP A 304 -11.70 62.91 42.05
N ASN A 305 -11.28 63.36 40.86
CA ASN A 305 -12.12 64.00 39.86
C ASN A 305 -13.17 63.05 39.24
N SER A 306 -13.11 61.74 39.53
CA SER A 306 -14.12 60.76 39.11
C SER A 306 -14.77 60.13 40.34
N ARG A 307 -16.09 59.93 40.29
CA ARG A 307 -16.85 59.35 41.41
C ARG A 307 -16.59 57.86 41.55
N SER A 308 -16.54 57.40 42.79
CA SER A 308 -16.61 55.97 43.11
C SER A 308 -18.08 55.56 43.25
N SER A 309 -18.41 54.29 43.03
CA SER A 309 -19.73 53.74 43.30
C SER A 309 -19.62 52.40 44.01
N VAL A 310 -20.44 52.20 45.04
CA VAL A 310 -20.63 50.94 45.75
C VAL A 310 -22.09 50.55 45.59
N ARG A 311 -22.33 49.47 44.84
CA ARG A 311 -23.67 49.02 44.50
C ARG A 311 -23.88 47.58 44.87
N ASN A 312 -25.11 47.21 45.20
CA ASN A 312 -25.51 45.82 45.38
C ASN A 312 -24.53 45.04 46.28
N SER A 313 -24.09 45.66 47.36
CA SER A 313 -22.96 45.15 48.14
C SER A 313 -23.31 45.12 49.62
N PHE A 314 -22.71 44.21 50.37
CA PHE A 314 -23.06 44.07 51.77
C PHE A 314 -21.92 43.66 52.69
N ALA A 315 -22.08 44.00 53.97
CA ALA A 315 -21.20 43.56 55.04
C ALA A 315 -21.99 43.10 56.27
N ILE A 316 -21.69 41.90 56.77
CA ILE A 316 -22.39 41.30 57.93
C ILE A 316 -21.47 40.94 59.10
N GLY A 317 -20.16 40.96 58.89
CA GLY A 317 -19.17 40.70 59.95
C GLY A 317 -19.10 41.83 60.97
N LYS A 318 -18.62 41.52 62.19
CA LYS A 318 -18.48 42.53 63.24
C LYS A 318 -17.40 43.55 62.88
N VAL A 319 -17.65 44.83 63.17
CA VAL A 319 -16.71 45.92 62.90
C VAL A 319 -16.23 46.54 64.22
N THR A 320 -14.93 46.46 64.49
CA THR A 320 -14.32 46.85 65.77
C THR A 320 -13.31 47.98 65.58
N LEU A 321 -13.47 49.06 66.35
CA LEU A 321 -12.51 50.16 66.47
C LEU A 321 -12.23 50.40 67.96
N PRO A 322 -11.16 49.81 68.54
CA PRO A 322 -10.91 49.88 69.97
C PRO A 322 -10.24 51.20 70.40
N SER A 323 -9.53 51.87 69.50
CA SER A 323 -8.92 53.18 69.72
C SER A 323 -9.92 54.31 69.92
N THR A 324 -9.43 55.40 70.51
CA THR A 324 -10.18 56.66 70.56
C THR A 324 -9.91 57.51 69.33
N GLY A 325 -10.93 58.12 68.75
CA GLY A 325 -10.81 58.81 67.47
C GLY A 325 -11.21 57.92 66.30
N GLY A 326 -11.05 58.43 65.07
CA GLY A 326 -11.34 57.63 63.88
C GLY A 326 -12.82 57.51 63.53
N ASP A 327 -13.07 56.78 62.45
CA ASP A 327 -14.33 56.71 61.73
C ASP A 327 -14.70 55.23 61.48
N VAL A 328 -15.84 54.77 62.01
CA VAL A 328 -16.30 53.38 61.86
C VAL A 328 -17.71 53.30 61.28
N GLY A 329 -17.90 52.45 60.26
CA GLY A 329 -19.20 52.20 59.65
C GLY A 329 -19.46 50.72 59.41
N GLY A 330 -20.73 50.31 59.48
CA GLY A 330 -21.10 48.92 59.18
C GLY A 330 -20.74 48.48 57.76
N LEU A 331 -20.80 49.39 56.77
CA LEU A 331 -20.36 49.15 55.40
C LEU A 331 -19.09 49.92 55.06
N ILE A 332 -19.09 51.25 55.26
CA ILE A 332 -17.97 52.12 54.89
C ILE A 332 -17.50 52.93 56.10
N GLY A 333 -16.19 52.88 56.41
CA GLY A 333 -15.61 53.69 57.48
C GLY A 333 -15.72 55.19 57.16
N THR A 334 -15.02 55.62 56.10
CA THR A 334 -15.05 57.00 55.60
C THR A 334 -15.42 57.05 54.12
N ASN A 335 -16.35 57.94 53.75
CA ASN A 335 -16.77 58.14 52.37
C ASN A 335 -16.64 59.62 51.96
N PHE A 336 -15.65 59.95 51.12
CA PHE A 336 -15.43 61.30 50.62
C PHE A 336 -16.20 61.62 49.33
N SER A 337 -16.40 60.63 48.45
CA SER A 337 -17.02 60.85 47.13
C SER A 337 -17.56 59.58 46.46
N GLY A 338 -18.05 58.61 47.23
CA GLY A 338 -18.65 57.38 46.74
C GLY A 338 -20.18 57.41 46.78
N ASP A 339 -20.83 57.18 45.64
CA ASP A 339 -22.27 56.94 45.60
C ASP A 339 -22.53 55.50 46.11
N VAL A 340 -23.39 55.34 47.11
CA VAL A 340 -23.76 54.06 47.72
C VAL A 340 -25.21 53.76 47.38
N GLU A 341 -25.46 52.65 46.70
CA GLU A 341 -26.76 52.29 46.17
C GLU A 341 -27.08 50.81 46.44
N ASN A 342 -28.33 50.50 46.78
CA ASN A 342 -28.80 49.12 46.96
C ASN A 342 -27.86 48.25 47.79
N SER A 343 -27.32 48.77 48.90
CA SER A 343 -26.29 48.11 49.69
C SER A 343 -26.68 48.06 51.16
N TYR A 344 -26.17 47.09 51.92
CA TYR A 344 -26.55 47.00 53.33
C TYR A 344 -25.47 46.55 54.30
N ALA A 345 -25.66 46.87 55.58
CA ALA A 345 -24.83 46.38 56.68
C ALA A 345 -25.68 45.72 57.78
N ALA A 346 -25.22 44.61 58.35
CA ALA A 346 -25.88 43.93 59.48
C ALA A 346 -24.91 43.46 60.58
N GLY A 347 -23.64 43.88 60.50
CA GLY A 347 -22.63 43.54 61.50
C GLY A 347 -22.74 44.37 62.77
N GLN A 348 -22.43 43.75 63.91
CA GLN A 348 -22.31 44.48 65.18
C GLN A 348 -21.15 45.50 65.11
N ILE A 349 -21.37 46.71 65.62
CA ILE A 349 -20.34 47.75 65.70
C ILE A 349 -19.85 47.91 67.14
N GLU A 350 -18.54 47.79 67.36
CA GLU A 350 -17.87 48.01 68.65
C GLU A 350 -16.85 49.15 68.56
N ALA A 351 -17.27 50.38 68.91
CA ALA A 351 -16.44 51.57 68.73
C ALA A 351 -16.69 52.68 69.77
N SER A 352 -16.64 52.34 71.06
CA SER A 352 -17.01 53.26 72.15
C SER A 352 -16.23 54.58 72.22
N GLY A 353 -15.04 54.65 71.61
CA GLY A 353 -14.17 55.82 71.57
C GLY A 353 -14.11 56.56 70.23
N ALA A 354 -14.85 56.12 69.21
CA ALA A 354 -14.71 56.66 67.85
C ALA A 354 -15.23 58.10 67.71
N SER A 355 -14.67 58.86 66.77
CA SER A 355 -15.14 60.23 66.48
C SER A 355 -16.42 60.22 65.65
N ASN A 356 -16.55 59.27 64.73
CA ASN A 356 -17.77 59.07 63.96
C ASN A 356 -18.12 57.58 63.93
N VAL A 357 -19.37 57.28 64.26
CA VAL A 357 -19.97 55.94 64.17
C VAL A 357 -21.22 56.06 63.32
N GLY A 358 -21.44 55.10 62.42
CA GLY A 358 -22.68 55.02 61.65
C GLY A 358 -23.04 53.58 61.31
N GLY A 359 -24.34 53.29 61.26
CA GLY A 359 -24.83 51.93 60.98
C GLY A 359 -24.43 51.43 59.60
N LEU A 360 -24.38 52.33 58.60
CA LEU A 360 -23.90 52.03 57.26
C LEU A 360 -22.58 52.76 56.94
N ILE A 361 -22.56 54.10 57.03
CA ILE A 361 -21.34 54.89 56.78
C ILE A 361 -20.91 55.61 58.06
N GLY A 362 -19.66 55.43 58.49
CA GLY A 362 -19.11 56.10 59.67
C GLY A 362 -19.04 57.61 59.46
N ARG A 363 -18.26 58.05 58.48
CA ARG A 363 -18.12 59.46 58.11
C ARG A 363 -18.41 59.70 56.64
N GLN A 364 -19.56 60.33 56.37
CA GLN A 364 -19.85 60.94 55.07
C GLN A 364 -19.25 62.35 55.01
N ALA A 365 -18.31 62.61 54.10
CA ALA A 365 -17.80 63.96 53.90
C ALA A 365 -18.87 64.86 53.26
N GLY A 366 -19.00 66.11 53.72
CA GLY A 366 -19.93 67.10 53.13
C GLY A 366 -19.28 67.93 52.02
N GLY A 367 -20.07 68.37 51.04
CA GLY A 367 -19.64 69.28 49.95
C GLY A 367 -20.31 68.93 48.62
N PHE A 368 -20.06 69.73 47.56
CA PHE A 368 -20.64 69.49 46.22
C PHE A 368 -20.21 68.16 45.58
N SER A 369 -19.15 67.53 46.11
CA SER A 369 -18.59 66.26 45.66
C SER A 369 -18.89 65.10 46.60
N SER A 370 -19.73 65.29 47.64
CA SER A 370 -20.14 64.19 48.52
C SER A 370 -20.97 63.18 47.73
N GLY A 371 -20.68 61.89 47.87
CA GLY A 371 -21.48 60.85 47.24
C GLY A 371 -22.89 60.78 47.81
N THR A 372 -23.82 60.19 47.06
CA THR A 372 -25.20 59.93 47.52
C THR A 372 -25.32 58.60 48.26
N VAL A 373 -26.37 58.45 49.07
CA VAL A 373 -26.73 57.18 49.69
C VAL A 373 -28.20 56.94 49.38
N GLU A 374 -28.47 55.96 48.53
CA GLU A 374 -29.79 55.68 47.96
C GLU A 374 -30.14 54.21 48.18
N ASN A 375 -31.38 53.92 48.59
CA ASN A 375 -31.90 52.55 48.77
C ASN A 375 -30.95 51.61 49.53
N SER A 376 -30.22 52.15 50.50
CA SER A 376 -29.17 51.44 51.24
C SER A 376 -29.47 51.48 52.73
N PHE A 377 -29.37 50.31 53.35
CA PHE A 377 -29.98 50.03 54.65
C PHE A 377 -28.97 49.49 55.64
N TYR A 378 -29.26 49.61 56.93
CA TYR A 378 -28.51 48.85 57.92
C TYR A 378 -29.46 48.36 59.01
N ASP A 379 -29.11 47.22 59.58
CA ASP A 379 -29.85 46.62 60.67
C ASP A 379 -29.57 47.39 61.98
N GLU A 380 -30.56 48.11 62.48
CA GLU A 380 -30.43 48.97 63.66
C GLU A 380 -30.26 48.17 64.97
N ASP A 381 -30.81 46.96 65.02
CA ASP A 381 -30.80 46.09 66.21
C ASP A 381 -29.41 45.46 66.40
N THR A 382 -28.74 45.07 65.32
CA THR A 382 -27.41 44.45 65.32
C THR A 382 -26.29 45.48 65.39
N THR A 383 -26.34 46.54 64.58
CA THR A 383 -25.34 47.62 64.59
C THR A 383 -25.42 48.47 65.85
N GLY A 384 -26.59 48.51 66.50
CA GLY A 384 -26.89 49.38 67.64
C GLY A 384 -26.93 50.87 67.28
N GLN A 385 -27.04 51.22 65.99
CA GLN A 385 -27.06 52.59 65.49
C GLN A 385 -28.46 52.99 65.01
N SER A 386 -28.75 54.29 65.00
CA SER A 386 -30.02 54.87 64.53
C SER A 386 -29.79 56.24 63.86
N ASP A 387 -28.60 56.43 63.29
CA ASP A 387 -28.24 57.65 62.58
C ASP A 387 -29.05 57.87 61.28
N THR A 388 -29.03 59.10 60.78
CA THR A 388 -29.77 59.47 59.55
C THR A 388 -28.85 60.23 58.60
N GLY A 389 -29.08 60.05 57.29
CA GLY A 389 -28.30 60.71 56.24
C GLY A 389 -26.98 60.01 55.88
N LYS A 390 -26.71 58.83 56.45
CA LYS A 390 -25.56 57.99 56.15
C LYS A 390 -25.94 56.52 55.88
N GLY A 391 -27.22 56.29 55.59
CA GLY A 391 -27.89 54.99 55.51
C GLY A 391 -29.30 55.10 56.11
N THR A 392 -30.17 54.13 55.82
CA THR A 392 -31.52 54.06 56.40
C THR A 392 -31.57 52.93 57.44
N PRO A 393 -31.83 53.21 58.73
CA PRO A 393 -32.02 52.15 59.72
C PRO A 393 -33.27 51.34 59.43
N MET A 394 -33.16 50.03 59.59
CA MET A 394 -34.27 49.07 59.52
C MET A 394 -34.15 48.07 60.68
N SER A 395 -35.27 47.59 61.20
CA SER A 395 -35.25 46.53 62.21
C SER A 395 -34.76 45.21 61.60
N THR A 396 -34.27 44.27 62.42
CA THR A 396 -33.88 42.94 61.90
C THR A 396 -35.04 42.23 61.20
N ALA A 397 -36.27 42.44 61.67
CA ALA A 397 -37.44 41.85 61.02
C ALA A 397 -37.65 42.41 59.60
N ASP A 398 -37.51 43.73 59.42
CA ASP A 398 -37.69 44.38 58.11
C ASP A 398 -36.52 44.06 57.17
N MET A 399 -35.30 43.95 57.70
CA MET A 399 -34.09 43.55 56.97
C MET A 399 -34.13 42.11 56.44
N LYS A 400 -35.05 41.29 56.95
CA LYS A 400 -35.28 39.91 56.51
C LYS A 400 -36.60 39.75 55.74
N ASP A 401 -37.29 40.86 55.46
CA ASP A 401 -38.50 40.88 54.65
C ASP A 401 -38.15 41.31 53.22
N ARG A 402 -38.34 40.39 52.27
CA ARG A 402 -38.13 40.63 50.83
C ARG A 402 -38.85 41.88 50.32
N SER A 403 -40.06 42.16 50.82
CA SER A 403 -40.87 43.28 50.35
C SER A 403 -40.23 44.64 50.64
N THR A 404 -39.48 44.77 51.73
CA THR A 404 -38.68 45.96 52.07
C THR A 404 -37.77 46.37 50.92
N PHE A 405 -37.11 45.39 50.31
CA PHE A 405 -36.10 45.61 49.28
C PHE A 405 -36.73 45.71 47.89
N GLU A 406 -37.79 44.94 47.60
CA GLU A 406 -38.55 45.08 46.35
C GLU A 406 -39.17 46.48 46.22
N ASP A 407 -39.73 47.02 47.31
CA ASP A 407 -40.28 48.38 47.35
C ASP A 407 -39.18 49.45 47.17
N ALA A 408 -37.95 49.16 47.57
CA ALA A 408 -36.77 49.99 47.32
C ALA A 408 -36.21 49.83 45.89
N GLY A 409 -36.76 48.93 45.08
CA GLY A 409 -36.34 48.69 43.69
C GLY A 409 -35.13 47.77 43.55
N TRP A 410 -34.82 46.95 44.55
CA TRP A 410 -33.75 45.96 44.44
C TRP A 410 -34.12 44.86 43.45
N ASP A 411 -33.12 44.39 42.71
CA ASP A 411 -33.31 43.41 41.64
C ASP A 411 -33.18 41.98 42.17
N PHE A 412 -34.32 41.38 42.54
CA PHE A 412 -34.43 39.97 42.93
C PHE A 412 -34.60 39.00 41.76
N ASP A 413 -34.77 39.50 40.55
CA ASP A 413 -34.75 38.65 39.37
C ASP A 413 -33.29 38.31 39.02
N TRP A 414 -32.35 39.21 39.37
CA TRP A 414 -31.00 39.13 38.83
C TRP A 414 -29.81 39.28 39.77
N ILE A 415 -29.95 39.90 40.94
CA ILE A 415 -28.81 40.21 41.82
C ILE A 415 -28.98 39.61 43.20
N TRP A 416 -30.16 39.79 43.78
CA TRP A 416 -30.44 39.44 45.16
C TRP A 416 -31.30 38.18 45.26
N GLY A 417 -30.93 37.30 46.19
CA GLY A 417 -31.81 36.27 46.76
C GLY A 417 -32.10 36.61 48.22
N ILE A 418 -33.15 35.99 48.76
CA ILE A 418 -33.47 36.06 50.19
C ILE A 418 -34.29 34.83 50.57
N GLU A 419 -33.77 33.97 51.43
CA GLU A 419 -34.56 32.90 52.04
C GLU A 419 -35.33 33.39 53.28
N SER A 420 -36.27 32.56 53.72
CA SER A 420 -37.07 32.86 54.91
C SER A 420 -36.19 33.00 56.15
N ASP A 421 -36.29 34.14 56.83
CA ASP A 421 -35.53 34.49 58.05
C ASP A 421 -34.01 34.63 57.83
N ASP A 422 -33.59 35.00 56.62
CA ASP A 422 -32.21 35.40 56.33
C ASP A 422 -32.14 36.81 55.72
N TYR A 423 -30.94 37.39 55.69
CA TYR A 423 -30.68 38.66 55.00
C TYR A 423 -30.60 38.46 53.48
N PRO A 424 -30.83 39.50 52.66
CA PRO A 424 -30.55 39.43 51.23
C PRO A 424 -29.10 39.02 50.96
N HIS A 425 -28.89 38.08 50.06
CA HIS A 425 -27.57 37.55 49.73
C HIS A 425 -27.47 37.41 48.21
N HIS A 426 -26.27 37.18 47.70
CA HIS A 426 -26.08 36.92 46.27
C HIS A 426 -26.29 35.42 46.03
N ASP A 427 -27.49 35.07 45.56
CA ASP A 427 -27.94 33.69 45.39
C ASP A 427 -27.87 33.29 43.93
N LEU A 428 -26.66 32.95 43.46
CA LEU A 428 -26.39 33.00 42.03
C LEU A 428 -25.66 31.75 41.51
N TYR A 429 -25.88 30.57 42.08
CA TYR A 429 -25.26 29.36 41.56
C TYR A 429 -26.16 28.64 40.56
N PHE A 430 -25.64 28.41 39.36
CA PHE A 430 -26.33 27.71 38.28
C PHE A 430 -25.54 26.48 37.86
N THR A 431 -26.25 25.43 37.50
CA THR A 431 -25.65 24.15 37.10
C THR A 431 -25.34 24.18 35.61
N LEU A 432 -24.10 23.86 35.26
CA LEU A 432 -23.70 23.49 33.91
C LEU A 432 -23.66 21.97 33.81
N THR A 433 -24.52 21.41 32.96
CA THR A 433 -24.60 19.97 32.70
C THR A 433 -24.09 19.66 31.30
N TYR A 434 -23.26 18.64 31.19
CA TYR A 434 -22.80 18.12 29.91
C TYR A 434 -23.58 16.87 29.53
N GLN A 435 -23.92 16.73 28.25
CA GLN A 435 -24.67 15.60 27.70
C GLN A 435 -24.04 15.17 26.38
N ALA A 436 -24.00 13.86 26.12
CA ALA A 436 -23.53 13.30 24.86
C ALA A 436 -24.35 12.06 24.53
N ASP A 437 -24.91 12.04 23.33
CA ASP A 437 -25.57 10.86 22.78
C ASP A 437 -24.53 10.02 21.99
N ASP A 438 -24.78 8.71 21.92
CA ASP A 438 -24.03 7.76 21.09
C ASP A 438 -22.52 7.65 21.41
N LEU A 439 -22.13 7.75 22.70
CA LEU A 439 -20.77 7.42 23.12
C LEU A 439 -20.52 5.91 23.05
N ASP A 440 -19.39 5.52 22.44
CA ASP A 440 -18.93 4.12 22.50
C ASP A 440 -18.11 3.88 23.77
N HIS A 441 -17.33 4.87 24.20
CA HIS A 441 -16.53 4.85 25.43
C HIS A 441 -16.42 6.24 26.07
N GLY A 442 -16.06 6.25 27.35
CA GLY A 442 -15.89 7.47 28.14
C GLY A 442 -17.18 7.94 28.80
N ASP A 443 -17.06 8.96 29.64
CA ASP A 443 -18.17 9.58 30.35
C ASP A 443 -18.16 11.08 30.08
N VAL A 444 -19.34 11.71 30.05
CA VAL A 444 -19.42 13.17 30.03
C VAL A 444 -18.83 13.76 31.32
N PRO A 445 -18.33 15.01 31.29
CA PRO A 445 -17.93 15.71 32.51
C PRO A 445 -19.07 15.74 33.54
N SER A 446 -18.69 15.71 34.82
CA SER A 446 -19.67 15.85 35.91
C SER A 446 -20.31 17.23 35.89
N ASP A 447 -21.54 17.35 36.41
CA ASP A 447 -22.21 18.64 36.56
C ASP A 447 -21.35 19.61 37.37
N GLU A 448 -21.22 20.83 36.86
CA GLU A 448 -20.46 21.90 37.49
C GLU A 448 -21.41 22.97 38.03
N ILE A 449 -21.12 23.50 39.23
CA ILE A 449 -21.90 24.58 39.84
C ILE A 449 -21.09 25.87 39.70
N HIS A 450 -21.67 26.84 38.99
CA HIS A 450 -21.00 28.10 38.68
C HIS A 450 -21.80 29.27 39.24
N SER A 451 -21.11 30.23 39.86
CA SER A 451 -21.71 31.52 40.19
C SER A 451 -22.06 32.27 38.90
N ARG A 452 -23.16 33.00 38.90
CA ARG A 452 -23.58 33.81 37.76
C ARG A 452 -22.58 34.92 37.49
N GLY A 453 -22.34 35.19 36.21
CA GLY A 453 -21.31 36.15 35.80
C GLY A 453 -19.90 35.56 35.83
N SER A 454 -19.71 34.34 36.36
CA SER A 454 -18.46 33.61 36.17
C SER A 454 -18.22 33.37 34.68
N VAL A 455 -16.97 33.48 34.24
CA VAL A 455 -16.59 32.96 32.92
C VAL A 455 -16.37 31.47 33.09
N VAL A 456 -17.17 30.66 32.41
CA VAL A 456 -17.09 29.20 32.40
C VAL A 456 -16.35 28.77 31.15
N LEU A 457 -15.29 27.99 31.32
CA LEU A 457 -14.60 27.33 30.23
C LEU A 457 -15.28 26.00 29.96
N VAL A 458 -15.60 25.72 28.69
CA VAL A 458 -16.22 24.44 28.35
C VAL A 458 -15.18 23.32 28.39
N ALA A 459 -15.58 22.16 28.88
CA ALA A 459 -14.72 20.98 28.99
C ALA A 459 -14.19 20.54 27.61
N ASP A 460 -13.00 19.94 27.58
CA ASP A 460 -12.50 19.27 26.38
C ASP A 460 -13.21 17.93 26.14
N GLN A 461 -12.75 17.16 25.14
CA GLN A 461 -13.34 15.86 24.83
C GLN A 461 -13.13 14.84 25.98
N GLY A 462 -12.12 15.03 26.83
CA GLY A 462 -11.75 14.07 27.86
C GLY A 462 -11.52 12.66 27.29
N ASN A 463 -12.14 11.65 27.93
CA ASN A 463 -12.07 10.25 27.50
C ASN A 463 -13.24 9.83 26.58
N MET A 464 -14.13 10.77 26.21
CA MET A 464 -15.27 10.48 25.35
C MET A 464 -14.80 10.09 23.95
N SER A 465 -15.38 9.03 23.39
CA SER A 465 -15.10 8.65 22.01
C SER A 465 -16.34 8.09 21.31
N ARG A 466 -16.41 8.36 20.01
CA ARG A 466 -17.45 7.91 19.11
C ARG A 466 -16.82 7.45 17.79
N THR A 467 -16.99 6.17 17.47
CA THR A 467 -16.36 5.47 16.36
C THR A 467 -16.77 6.09 15.03
N GLY A 468 -15.77 6.53 14.26
CA GLY A 468 -15.99 7.19 12.97
C GLY A 468 -16.42 8.65 13.06
N TYR A 469 -16.33 9.28 14.22
CA TYR A 469 -16.59 10.70 14.42
C TYR A 469 -15.47 11.39 15.20
N SER A 470 -15.30 12.68 14.99
CA SER A 470 -14.40 13.56 15.74
C SER A 470 -15.21 14.55 16.56
N PHE A 471 -14.87 14.70 17.84
CA PHE A 471 -15.52 15.69 18.70
C PHE A 471 -15.27 17.10 18.14
N SER A 472 -16.34 17.88 18.02
CA SER A 472 -16.35 19.20 17.39
C SER A 472 -16.72 20.33 18.37
N GLY A 473 -16.78 20.02 19.66
CA GLY A 473 -17.20 20.92 20.71
C GLY A 473 -18.60 20.62 21.24
N TRP A 474 -19.19 21.64 21.85
CA TRP A 474 -20.47 21.62 22.54
C TRP A 474 -21.46 22.57 21.87
N ASN A 475 -22.76 22.27 21.99
CA ASN A 475 -23.82 23.18 21.57
C ASN A 475 -24.94 23.25 22.61
N THR A 476 -25.62 24.38 22.72
CA THR A 476 -26.75 24.53 23.67
C THR A 476 -28.03 23.81 23.25
N ALA A 477 -28.07 23.25 22.03
CA ALA A 477 -29.16 22.43 21.53
C ALA A 477 -28.62 21.09 21.01
N LEU A 478 -29.34 20.00 21.28
CA LEU A 478 -28.95 18.65 20.89
C LEU A 478 -28.75 18.51 19.36
N ASP A 479 -29.55 19.21 18.57
CA ASP A 479 -29.52 19.19 17.10
C ASP A 479 -28.46 20.11 16.46
N GLY A 480 -27.63 20.76 17.28
CA GLY A 480 -26.58 21.69 16.85
C GLY A 480 -27.08 23.08 16.41
N SER A 481 -28.37 23.39 16.56
CA SER A 481 -28.97 24.67 16.13
C SER A 481 -28.76 25.84 17.11
N GLY A 482 -28.23 25.55 18.30
CA GLY A 482 -27.99 26.51 19.37
C GLY A 482 -26.65 27.23 19.26
N GLU A 483 -26.21 27.82 20.38
CA GLU A 483 -24.89 28.44 20.48
C GLU A 483 -23.80 27.38 20.56
N THR A 484 -22.73 27.55 19.78
CA THR A 484 -21.59 26.63 19.74
C THR A 484 -20.49 27.11 20.69
N TYR A 485 -19.93 26.16 21.44
CA TYR A 485 -18.74 26.34 22.24
C TYR A 485 -17.72 25.28 21.85
N ASP A 486 -16.47 25.68 21.65
CA ASP A 486 -15.40 24.78 21.24
C ASP A 486 -14.23 24.97 22.21
N PRO A 487 -13.90 23.95 23.04
CA PRO A 487 -12.81 24.04 24.02
C PRO A 487 -11.45 24.34 23.38
N TYR A 488 -11.27 24.01 22.09
CA TYR A 488 -10.05 24.23 21.34
C TYR A 488 -10.04 25.58 20.59
N SER A 489 -11.16 26.33 20.58
CA SER A 489 -11.26 27.65 19.97
C SER A 489 -11.01 28.78 20.97
N PRO A 490 -10.11 29.74 20.71
CA PRO A 490 -9.85 30.86 21.62
C PRO A 490 -11.03 31.83 21.71
N VAL A 491 -11.99 31.77 20.78
CA VAL A 491 -13.16 32.65 20.74
C VAL A 491 -14.39 31.97 21.35
N PHE A 492 -14.45 30.63 21.30
CA PHE A 492 -15.65 29.86 21.70
C PHE A 492 -15.40 28.89 22.85
N ASN A 493 -14.22 28.92 23.49
CA ASN A 493 -13.90 28.03 24.62
C ASN A 493 -14.56 28.40 25.94
N SER A 494 -15.24 29.55 26.01
CA SER A 494 -15.85 30.04 27.23
C SER A 494 -17.14 30.81 26.99
N PHE A 495 -17.92 30.95 28.06
CA PHE A 495 -19.08 31.81 28.11
C PHE A 495 -19.26 32.38 29.52
N VAL A 496 -20.03 33.45 29.65
CA VAL A 496 -20.40 33.98 30.98
C VAL A 496 -21.65 33.25 31.46
N MET A 497 -21.60 32.63 32.64
CA MET A 497 -22.74 31.92 33.21
C MET A 497 -23.92 32.87 33.39
N GLY A 498 -25.04 32.53 32.76
CA GLY A 498 -26.28 33.29 32.80
C GLY A 498 -27.09 33.01 34.07
N ALA A 499 -28.34 33.47 34.08
CA ALA A 499 -29.26 33.32 35.21
C ALA A 499 -30.11 32.04 35.16
N ASN A 500 -29.63 31.00 34.47
CA ASN A 500 -30.34 29.73 34.35
C ASN A 500 -29.31 28.60 34.25
N ASP A 501 -29.69 27.42 34.72
CA ASP A 501 -28.96 26.19 34.42
C ASP A 501 -28.77 26.06 32.90
N LYS A 502 -27.59 25.60 32.49
CA LYS A 502 -27.23 25.44 31.09
C LYS A 502 -26.87 23.98 30.84
N THR A 503 -27.38 23.43 29.74
CA THR A 503 -26.97 22.12 29.25
C THR A 503 -26.20 22.27 27.95
N LEU A 504 -25.07 21.58 27.86
CA LEU A 504 -24.22 21.54 26.68
C LEU A 504 -24.21 20.12 26.11
N TYR A 505 -24.50 20.02 24.82
CA TYR A 505 -24.61 18.76 24.09
C TYR A 505 -23.40 18.56 23.17
N ALA A 506 -22.69 17.45 23.33
CA ALA A 506 -21.51 17.10 22.52
C ALA A 506 -21.88 17.05 21.04
N GLN A 507 -21.12 17.74 20.21
CA GLN A 507 -21.28 17.76 18.76
C GLN A 507 -20.15 16.94 18.11
N TRP A 508 -20.52 16.17 17.11
CA TRP A 508 -19.63 15.20 16.46
C TRP A 508 -19.62 15.45 14.95
N SER A 509 -18.44 15.63 14.38
CA SER A 509 -18.24 15.66 12.93
C SER A 509 -17.95 14.25 12.44
N ILE A 510 -18.69 13.79 11.44
CA ILE A 510 -18.44 12.49 10.81
C ILE A 510 -17.05 12.51 10.15
N ASN A 511 -16.25 11.47 10.42
CA ASN A 511 -14.92 11.34 9.83
C ASN A 511 -15.03 11.01 8.35
N LYS A 512 -13.94 11.26 7.64
CA LYS A 512 -13.79 10.93 6.23
C LYS A 512 -12.44 10.28 6.02
N TYR A 513 -12.42 9.29 5.14
CA TYR A 513 -11.25 8.46 4.89
C TYR A 513 -11.05 8.32 3.39
N ASP A 514 -9.80 8.19 2.99
CA ASP A 514 -9.42 8.10 1.59
C ASP A 514 -9.49 6.65 1.10
N VAL A 515 -10.04 6.47 -0.10
CA VAL A 515 -9.96 5.24 -0.88
C VAL A 515 -8.97 5.49 -2.01
N HIS A 516 -7.79 4.86 -1.91
CA HIS A 516 -6.73 4.95 -2.90
C HIS A 516 -6.76 3.74 -3.84
N PHE A 517 -6.53 3.97 -5.12
CA PHE A 517 -6.45 2.92 -6.14
C PHE A 517 -5.02 2.83 -6.66
N ASP A 518 -4.35 1.71 -6.42
CA ASP A 518 -2.98 1.44 -6.87
C ASP A 518 -3.01 0.48 -8.07
N GLY A 519 -2.41 0.88 -9.19
CA GLY A 519 -2.38 0.07 -10.40
C GLY A 519 -1.57 -1.24 -10.30
N ASN A 520 -0.82 -1.46 -9.23
CA ASN A 520 -0.13 -2.70 -8.87
C ASN A 520 0.73 -3.32 -9.99
N ASP A 521 1.94 -2.79 -10.15
CA ASP A 521 2.91 -3.21 -11.18
C ASP A 521 2.36 -3.09 -12.60
N TYR A 522 1.70 -1.97 -12.92
CA TYR A 522 1.18 -1.64 -14.25
C TYR A 522 2.26 -0.98 -15.13
N ASP A 523 2.08 -1.03 -16.45
CA ASP A 523 3.04 -0.51 -17.42
C ASP A 523 2.69 0.90 -17.93
N SER A 524 1.40 1.20 -18.08
CA SER A 524 0.94 2.51 -18.55
C SER A 524 -0.49 2.85 -18.13
N GLY A 525 -0.90 4.11 -18.36
CA GLY A 525 -2.21 4.62 -17.97
C GLY A 525 -2.19 5.35 -16.63
N GLN A 526 -3.38 5.62 -16.08
CA GLN A 526 -3.57 6.27 -14.79
C GLN A 526 -4.65 5.51 -14.01
N ALA A 527 -4.38 5.25 -12.73
CA ALA A 527 -5.37 4.73 -11.80
C ALA A 527 -6.49 5.75 -11.55
N PRO A 528 -7.67 5.31 -11.09
CA PRO A 528 -8.70 6.21 -10.59
C PRO A 528 -8.15 7.18 -9.54
N LEU A 529 -8.69 8.39 -9.50
CA LEU A 529 -8.30 9.37 -8.48
C LEU A 529 -8.73 8.89 -7.10
N THR A 530 -7.92 9.20 -6.09
CA THR A 530 -8.30 8.99 -4.69
C THR A 530 -9.60 9.74 -4.39
N GLU A 531 -10.55 9.04 -3.78
CA GLU A 531 -11.80 9.63 -3.30
C GLU A 531 -11.79 9.71 -1.78
N THR A 532 -12.23 10.84 -1.24
CA THR A 532 -12.41 11.02 0.22
C THR A 532 -13.89 10.80 0.56
N ILE A 533 -14.18 9.72 1.28
CA ILE A 533 -15.55 9.25 1.55
C ILE A 533 -15.87 9.39 3.04
N LEU A 534 -17.09 9.82 3.36
CA LEU A 534 -17.54 9.88 4.76
C LEU A 534 -17.67 8.47 5.33
N TYR A 535 -17.37 8.31 6.62
CA TYR A 535 -17.61 7.07 7.36
C TYR A 535 -19.03 6.52 7.12
N GLU A 536 -19.17 5.19 7.00
CA GLU A 536 -20.43 4.48 6.72
C GLU A 536 -21.13 4.82 5.38
N SER A 537 -20.55 5.71 4.57
CA SER A 537 -21.04 5.95 3.21
C SER A 537 -20.63 4.83 2.26
N GLU A 538 -21.44 4.60 1.24
CA GLU A 538 -21.20 3.59 0.21
C GLU A 538 -20.11 4.06 -0.76
N VAL A 539 -19.11 3.22 -0.97
CA VAL A 539 -18.03 3.37 -1.96
C VAL A 539 -18.38 2.52 -3.17
N ASN A 540 -18.32 3.10 -4.37
CA ASN A 540 -18.51 2.37 -5.63
C ASN A 540 -17.14 2.01 -6.21
N VAL A 541 -16.89 0.73 -6.46
CA VAL A 541 -15.60 0.28 -7.00
C VAL A 541 -15.56 0.53 -8.52
N PRO A 542 -14.61 1.36 -9.03
CA PRO A 542 -14.54 1.71 -10.44
C PRO A 542 -13.91 0.59 -11.29
N ASP A 543 -14.01 0.73 -12.61
CA ASP A 543 -13.18 -0.04 -13.54
C ASP A 543 -11.69 0.39 -13.48
N GLN A 544 -10.83 -0.25 -14.28
CA GLN A 544 -9.39 0.03 -14.35
C GLN A 544 -9.04 1.45 -14.80
N HIS A 545 -10.03 2.24 -15.22
CA HIS A 545 -9.87 3.51 -15.91
C HIS A 545 -9.02 3.37 -17.18
N THR A 546 -7.78 3.87 -17.17
CA THR A 546 -6.87 3.77 -18.32
C THR A 546 -5.67 2.88 -18.05
N LEU A 547 -5.63 2.18 -16.90
CA LEU A 547 -4.52 1.30 -16.54
C LEU A 547 -4.37 0.16 -17.56
N VAL A 548 -3.13 -0.11 -17.95
CA VAL A 548 -2.75 -1.22 -18.82
C VAL A 548 -1.50 -1.88 -18.26
N LYS A 549 -1.51 -3.21 -18.25
CA LYS A 549 -0.37 -4.06 -17.92
C LYS A 549 -0.17 -5.07 -19.04
N ASP A 550 0.99 -5.02 -19.69
CA ASP A 550 1.28 -5.79 -20.89
C ASP A 550 1.28 -7.29 -20.57
N GLY A 551 0.44 -8.04 -21.30
CA GLY A 551 0.30 -9.48 -21.09
C GLY A 551 -0.60 -9.90 -19.94
N TYR A 552 -1.34 -8.96 -19.33
CA TYR A 552 -2.31 -9.25 -18.28
C TYR A 552 -3.68 -8.65 -18.61
N THR A 553 -4.74 -9.25 -18.08
CA THR A 553 -6.11 -8.73 -18.09
C THR A 553 -6.46 -8.25 -16.68
N PHE A 554 -7.02 -7.05 -16.57
CA PHE A 554 -7.54 -6.53 -15.30
C PHE A 554 -8.83 -7.28 -14.93
N THR A 555 -8.89 -7.84 -13.73
CA THR A 555 -10.06 -8.59 -13.25
C THR A 555 -10.86 -7.83 -12.20
N GLY A 556 -10.22 -6.93 -11.45
CA GLY A 556 -10.86 -6.16 -10.39
C GLY A 556 -9.82 -5.57 -9.44
N TRP A 557 -10.26 -5.28 -8.23
CA TRP A 557 -9.43 -4.70 -7.17
C TRP A 557 -9.35 -5.62 -5.96
N ASN A 558 -8.23 -5.58 -5.23
CA ASN A 558 -8.03 -6.36 -4.00
C ASN A 558 -7.53 -5.47 -2.86
N THR A 559 -7.88 -5.77 -1.61
CA THR A 559 -7.39 -5.02 -0.44
C THR A 559 -5.93 -5.28 -0.10
N GLU A 560 -5.33 -6.36 -0.62
CA GLU A 560 -3.92 -6.71 -0.44
C GLU A 560 -3.19 -6.75 -1.79
N ARG A 561 -1.94 -6.27 -1.80
CA ARG A 561 -1.13 -6.14 -3.03
C ARG A 561 -0.87 -7.46 -3.75
N ASP A 562 -0.84 -8.57 -3.00
CA ASP A 562 -0.59 -9.92 -3.53
C ASP A 562 -1.88 -10.66 -3.96
N GLY A 563 -3.04 -10.01 -3.83
CA GLY A 563 -4.34 -10.58 -4.18
C GLY A 563 -4.95 -11.52 -3.12
N SER A 564 -4.38 -11.58 -1.90
CA SER A 564 -4.88 -12.45 -0.83
C SER A 564 -6.00 -11.85 0.04
N GLY A 565 -6.30 -10.56 -0.15
CA GLY A 565 -7.34 -9.83 0.56
C GLY A 565 -8.72 -10.00 -0.05
N ASP A 566 -9.63 -9.10 0.32
CA ASP A 566 -11.00 -9.05 -0.19
C ASP A 566 -10.99 -8.55 -1.64
N PHE A 567 -11.63 -9.31 -2.54
CA PHE A 567 -11.73 -9.01 -3.96
C PHE A 567 -13.03 -8.28 -4.29
N TYR A 568 -12.93 -7.26 -5.15
CA TYR A 568 -14.05 -6.46 -5.64
C TYR A 568 -14.02 -6.37 -7.16
N GLU A 569 -15.14 -6.74 -7.79
CA GLU A 569 -15.37 -6.54 -9.23
C GLU A 569 -15.76 -5.08 -9.51
N PRO A 570 -15.46 -4.53 -10.70
CA PRO A 570 -15.96 -3.21 -11.08
C PRO A 570 -17.49 -3.13 -10.98
N GLY A 571 -17.98 -2.17 -10.20
CA GLY A 571 -19.40 -2.00 -9.88
C GLY A 571 -19.85 -2.55 -8.53
N ASP A 572 -19.00 -3.30 -7.83
CA ASP A 572 -19.25 -3.68 -6.44
C ASP A 572 -19.31 -2.44 -5.53
N THR A 573 -19.99 -2.59 -4.38
CA THR A 573 -20.03 -1.55 -3.36
C THR A 573 -19.62 -2.09 -1.99
N PHE A 574 -18.99 -1.23 -1.18
CA PHE A 574 -18.71 -1.50 0.22
C PHE A 574 -18.92 -0.23 1.06
N ARG A 575 -19.00 -0.35 2.38
CA ARG A 575 -19.12 0.80 3.29
C ARG A 575 -17.76 1.21 3.83
N MET A 576 -17.50 2.51 3.85
CA MET A 576 -16.24 3.03 4.37
C MET A 576 -16.11 2.80 5.88
N GLY A 577 -15.03 2.13 6.28
CA GLY A 577 -14.69 1.85 7.68
C GLY A 577 -14.00 3.03 8.38
N THR A 578 -13.23 2.73 9.43
CA THR A 578 -12.54 3.73 10.26
C THR A 578 -11.09 4.01 9.86
N GLU A 579 -10.64 3.46 8.73
CA GLU A 579 -9.27 3.58 8.26
C GLU A 579 -9.25 3.81 6.74
N PRO A 580 -8.25 4.51 6.19
CA PRO A 580 -8.05 4.61 4.75
C PRO A 580 -7.90 3.21 4.11
N VAL A 581 -8.48 3.03 2.93
CA VAL A 581 -8.43 1.77 2.18
C VAL A 581 -7.56 1.98 0.95
N THR A 582 -6.66 1.04 0.67
CA THR A 582 -5.99 0.95 -0.63
C THR A 582 -6.48 -0.28 -1.35
N LEU A 583 -6.95 -0.09 -2.57
CA LEU A 583 -7.37 -1.13 -3.49
C LEU A 583 -6.31 -1.29 -4.57
N TYR A 584 -5.73 -2.48 -4.67
CA TYR A 584 -4.68 -2.82 -5.62
C TYR A 584 -5.31 -3.51 -6.84
N ALA A 585 -4.94 -3.08 -8.04
CA ALA A 585 -5.41 -3.74 -9.25
C ALA A 585 -4.98 -5.21 -9.24
N GLN A 586 -5.94 -6.09 -9.45
CA GLN A 586 -5.70 -7.52 -9.60
C GLN A 586 -5.65 -7.86 -11.08
N TRP A 587 -4.55 -8.51 -11.47
CA TRP A 587 -4.20 -8.80 -12.84
C TRP A 587 -4.14 -10.32 -13.02
N GLU A 588 -4.87 -10.83 -14.01
CA GLU A 588 -4.77 -12.23 -14.44
C GLU A 588 -3.83 -12.29 -15.65
N ILE A 589 -2.81 -13.15 -15.59
CA ILE A 589 -1.87 -13.30 -16.70
C ILE A 589 -2.59 -13.87 -17.91
N ASN A 590 -2.38 -13.27 -19.08
CA ASN A 590 -2.99 -13.76 -20.31
C ASN A 590 -2.38 -15.12 -20.66
N VAL A 591 -3.26 -16.09 -20.92
CA VAL A 591 -2.88 -17.40 -21.42
C VAL A 591 -3.14 -17.43 -22.91
N TYR A 592 -2.11 -17.78 -23.67
CA TYR A 592 -2.18 -17.88 -25.12
C TYR A 592 -2.01 -19.33 -25.55
N SER A 593 -2.68 -19.68 -26.63
CA SER A 593 -2.62 -21.02 -27.20
C SER A 593 -1.55 -21.09 -28.29
N VAL A 594 -0.71 -22.13 -28.20
CA VAL A 594 0.30 -22.46 -29.21
C VAL A 594 -0.11 -23.76 -29.87
N SER A 595 -0.57 -23.64 -31.12
CA SER A 595 -0.95 -24.78 -31.94
C SER A 595 0.19 -25.18 -32.88
N PHE A 596 0.21 -26.45 -33.27
CA PHE A 596 1.29 -27.04 -34.05
C PHE A 596 0.75 -27.59 -35.37
N GLU A 597 1.13 -26.97 -36.48
CA GLU A 597 0.86 -27.46 -37.83
C GLU A 597 1.97 -28.43 -38.24
N SER A 598 1.69 -29.73 -38.13
CA SER A 598 2.66 -30.79 -38.41
C SER A 598 3.02 -30.91 -39.90
N ASN A 599 2.40 -30.15 -40.81
CA ASN A 599 2.69 -30.15 -42.24
C ASN A 599 2.70 -31.58 -42.84
N GLY A 600 1.70 -32.37 -42.44
CA GLY A 600 1.51 -33.77 -42.85
C GLY A 600 2.21 -34.82 -41.98
N GLY A 601 2.87 -34.43 -40.88
CA GLY A 601 3.34 -35.37 -39.85
C GLY A 601 2.25 -35.76 -38.85
N SER A 602 2.61 -36.57 -37.86
CA SER A 602 1.72 -36.94 -36.74
C SER A 602 1.21 -35.70 -35.99
N GLN A 603 -0.02 -35.79 -35.45
CA GLN A 603 -0.62 -34.68 -34.72
C GLN A 603 0.13 -34.38 -33.43
N VAL A 604 0.33 -33.08 -33.16
CA VAL A 604 0.86 -32.56 -31.90
C VAL A 604 -0.25 -31.74 -31.25
N SER A 605 -0.55 -32.03 -29.98
CA SER A 605 -1.58 -31.32 -29.23
C SER A 605 -1.19 -29.87 -29.01
N GLU A 606 -2.17 -28.97 -29.08
CA GLU A 606 -2.03 -27.59 -28.66
C GLU A 606 -1.63 -27.50 -27.19
N VAL A 607 -0.80 -26.50 -26.86
CA VAL A 607 -0.41 -26.19 -25.48
C VAL A 607 -0.83 -24.77 -25.14
N GLU A 608 -1.15 -24.57 -23.86
CA GLU A 608 -1.40 -23.24 -23.31
C GLU A 608 -0.13 -22.75 -22.62
N ALA A 609 0.18 -21.47 -22.80
CA ALA A 609 1.34 -20.82 -22.18
C ALA A 609 0.93 -19.45 -21.62
N GLU A 610 1.41 -19.15 -20.42
CA GLU A 610 1.31 -17.82 -19.84
C GLU A 610 2.16 -16.83 -20.65
N TYR A 611 1.70 -15.60 -20.78
CA TYR A 611 2.43 -14.53 -21.43
C TYR A 611 3.89 -14.42 -20.95
N GLY A 612 4.82 -14.30 -21.90
CA GLY A 612 6.24 -14.10 -21.61
C GLY A 612 6.97 -15.35 -21.11
N THR A 613 6.35 -16.53 -21.16
CA THR A 613 6.97 -17.82 -20.84
C THR A 613 7.43 -18.58 -22.09
N ALA A 614 8.42 -19.45 -21.91
CA ALA A 614 8.84 -20.40 -22.94
C ALA A 614 8.03 -21.70 -22.80
N ILE A 615 7.74 -22.34 -23.92
CA ILE A 615 7.12 -23.67 -23.95
C ILE A 615 8.20 -24.74 -24.07
N THR A 616 7.93 -25.93 -23.54
CA THR A 616 8.82 -27.08 -23.74
C THR A 616 8.65 -27.60 -25.17
N GLU A 617 9.75 -27.92 -25.83
CA GLU A 617 9.71 -28.54 -27.16
C GLU A 617 8.91 -29.85 -27.11
N PRO A 618 7.86 -30.02 -27.95
CA PRO A 618 7.13 -31.27 -28.01
C PRO A 618 8.02 -32.36 -28.58
N LEU A 619 7.67 -33.63 -28.33
CA LEU A 619 8.35 -34.73 -29.01
C LEU A 619 8.26 -34.53 -30.53
N PRO A 620 9.36 -34.74 -31.28
CA PRO A 620 9.36 -34.56 -32.73
C PRO A 620 8.19 -35.31 -33.36
N PRO A 621 7.35 -34.65 -34.18
CA PRO A 621 6.35 -35.36 -34.94
C PRO A 621 7.05 -36.36 -35.88
N GLU A 622 6.32 -37.37 -36.32
CA GLU A 622 6.79 -38.37 -37.26
C GLU A 622 6.07 -38.17 -38.59
N LYS A 623 6.83 -38.12 -39.69
CA LYS A 623 6.29 -38.10 -41.05
C LYS A 623 7.04 -39.14 -41.85
N GLU A 624 6.31 -40.12 -42.36
CA GLU A 624 6.89 -41.22 -43.13
C GLU A 624 7.72 -40.67 -44.30
N GLY A 625 8.95 -41.17 -44.43
CA GLY A 625 9.87 -40.75 -45.49
C GLY A 625 10.50 -39.36 -45.36
N HIS A 626 10.33 -38.67 -44.23
CA HIS A 626 10.88 -37.34 -44.02
C HIS A 626 11.58 -37.21 -42.66
N LEU A 627 12.68 -36.47 -42.64
CA LEU A 627 13.41 -36.08 -41.44
C LEU A 627 12.86 -34.75 -40.90
N PHE A 628 12.50 -34.72 -39.61
CA PHE A 628 12.06 -33.51 -38.92
C PHE A 628 13.25 -32.56 -38.66
N LYS A 629 13.14 -31.29 -39.07
CA LYS A 629 14.22 -30.28 -38.96
C LYS A 629 13.91 -29.17 -37.94
N GLY A 630 12.80 -29.28 -37.21
CA GLY A 630 12.39 -28.31 -36.19
C GLY A 630 11.10 -27.56 -36.54
N TRP A 631 10.67 -26.73 -35.59
CA TRP A 631 9.48 -25.88 -35.66
C TRP A 631 9.83 -24.46 -36.07
N TYR A 632 8.96 -23.83 -36.87
CA TYR A 632 9.13 -22.48 -37.40
C TYR A 632 7.91 -21.63 -37.06
N GLN A 633 8.10 -20.34 -36.81
CA GLN A 633 7.02 -19.42 -36.41
C GLN A 633 6.28 -18.78 -37.59
N ASP A 634 6.75 -19.04 -38.82
CA ASP A 634 6.17 -18.54 -40.05
C ASP A 634 5.83 -19.68 -41.03
N GLU A 635 4.74 -19.51 -41.77
CA GLU A 635 4.28 -20.48 -42.77
C GLU A 635 5.30 -20.70 -43.91
N LEU A 636 6.19 -19.72 -44.17
CA LEU A 636 7.25 -19.83 -45.19
C LEU A 636 8.48 -20.62 -44.70
N LEU A 637 8.50 -21.07 -43.44
CA LEU A 637 9.54 -21.88 -42.82
C LEU A 637 10.94 -21.22 -42.89
N THR A 638 10.98 -19.92 -42.64
CA THR A 638 12.20 -19.09 -42.69
C THR A 638 12.75 -18.70 -41.31
N GLU A 639 11.89 -18.60 -40.30
CA GLU A 639 12.24 -18.22 -38.93
C GLU A 639 12.02 -19.40 -37.98
N ALA A 640 13.12 -20.05 -37.59
CA ALA A 640 13.07 -21.17 -36.65
C ALA A 640 12.66 -20.66 -35.25
N TRP A 641 11.75 -21.39 -34.61
CA TRP A 641 11.40 -21.14 -33.21
C TRP A 641 12.44 -21.77 -32.29
N ASP A 642 12.96 -20.98 -31.35
CA ASP A 642 13.91 -21.44 -30.34
C ASP A 642 13.17 -21.63 -29.01
N PHE A 643 12.96 -22.90 -28.62
CA PHE A 643 12.24 -23.25 -27.40
C PHE A 643 12.95 -22.83 -26.10
N GLU A 644 14.24 -22.49 -26.14
CA GLU A 644 14.98 -22.04 -24.95
C GLU A 644 14.91 -20.52 -24.76
N THR A 645 14.82 -19.75 -25.86
CA THR A 645 14.96 -18.28 -25.81
C THR A 645 13.71 -17.52 -26.22
N SER A 646 12.87 -18.07 -27.10
CA SER A 646 11.63 -17.45 -27.54
C SER A 646 10.53 -17.58 -26.48
N LYS A 647 9.66 -16.58 -26.41
CA LYS A 647 8.58 -16.48 -25.41
C LYS A 647 7.26 -16.20 -26.10
N VAL A 648 6.19 -16.82 -25.61
CA VAL A 648 4.84 -16.65 -26.15
C VAL A 648 4.29 -15.29 -25.73
N SER A 649 3.80 -14.50 -26.69
CA SER A 649 3.17 -13.19 -26.43
C SER A 649 1.75 -13.06 -26.96
N GLU A 650 1.33 -13.98 -27.83
CA GLU A 650 0.01 -14.03 -28.45
C GLU A 650 -0.29 -15.46 -28.91
N ASN A 651 -1.54 -15.71 -29.32
CA ASN A 651 -1.90 -16.99 -29.94
C ASN A 651 -1.09 -17.17 -31.23
N MET A 652 -0.42 -18.30 -31.36
CA MET A 652 0.46 -18.54 -32.51
C MET A 652 0.39 -19.99 -33.00
N ILE A 653 0.86 -20.18 -34.24
CA ILE A 653 0.97 -21.47 -34.89
C ILE A 653 2.45 -21.71 -35.17
N LEU A 654 2.97 -22.87 -34.75
CA LEU A 654 4.30 -23.33 -35.12
C LEU A 654 4.19 -24.39 -36.22
N TYR A 655 5.02 -24.26 -37.26
CA TYR A 655 4.97 -25.08 -38.47
C TYR A 655 6.17 -26.04 -38.55
N ALA A 656 5.91 -27.32 -38.76
CA ALA A 656 6.95 -28.34 -38.86
C ALA A 656 7.69 -28.24 -40.20
N LYS A 657 9.03 -28.22 -40.16
CA LYS A 657 9.86 -28.31 -41.37
C LYS A 657 10.35 -29.73 -41.58
N TRP A 658 10.18 -30.21 -42.80
CA TRP A 658 10.52 -31.55 -43.23
C TRP A 658 11.57 -31.51 -44.33
N GLU A 659 12.52 -32.44 -44.29
CA GLU A 659 13.46 -32.75 -45.36
C GLU A 659 13.15 -34.19 -45.82
N ILE A 660 12.95 -34.41 -47.11
CA ILE A 660 12.65 -35.76 -47.63
C ILE A 660 13.88 -36.66 -47.48
N ASN A 661 13.69 -37.92 -47.09
CA ASN A 661 14.79 -38.86 -46.94
C ASN A 661 15.32 -39.26 -48.33
N GLU A 662 16.64 -39.35 -48.48
CA GLU A 662 17.32 -39.87 -49.67
C GLU A 662 17.83 -41.29 -49.38
N TYR A 663 17.73 -42.18 -50.36
CA TYR A 663 18.14 -43.58 -50.28
C TYR A 663 18.93 -44.02 -51.52
N THR A 664 19.83 -44.99 -51.33
CA THR A 664 20.66 -45.53 -52.40
C THR A 664 20.04 -46.81 -52.98
N VAL A 665 19.81 -46.85 -54.29
CA VAL A 665 19.40 -48.05 -55.03
C VAL A 665 20.59 -48.65 -55.78
N SER A 666 20.94 -49.87 -55.42
CA SER A 666 22.04 -50.65 -56.00
C SER A 666 21.53 -51.74 -56.96
N PHE A 667 22.39 -52.18 -57.89
CA PHE A 667 22.02 -53.13 -58.95
C PHE A 667 22.98 -54.31 -59.01
N GLU A 668 22.49 -55.53 -58.78
CA GLU A 668 23.22 -56.80 -58.92
C GLU A 668 22.89 -57.45 -60.26
N SER A 669 23.83 -57.41 -61.20
CA SER A 669 23.62 -57.87 -62.59
C SER A 669 23.59 -59.40 -62.74
N ASN A 670 23.84 -60.18 -61.68
CA ASN A 670 23.81 -61.65 -61.69
C ASN A 670 24.66 -62.25 -62.84
N GLY A 671 25.87 -61.72 -62.97
CA GLY A 671 26.84 -62.10 -64.00
C GLY A 671 26.72 -61.36 -65.33
N GLY A 672 25.84 -60.37 -65.46
CA GLY A 672 25.83 -59.43 -66.58
C GLY A 672 26.81 -58.25 -66.40
N SER A 673 26.80 -57.31 -67.35
CA SER A 673 27.58 -56.06 -67.25
C SER A 673 27.21 -55.21 -66.02
N GLN A 674 28.17 -54.46 -65.47
CA GLN A 674 27.99 -53.63 -64.28
C GLN A 674 27.00 -52.47 -64.50
N VAL A 675 26.18 -52.18 -63.48
CA VAL A 675 25.24 -51.05 -63.44
C VAL A 675 25.55 -50.19 -62.20
N SER A 676 25.56 -48.87 -62.35
CA SER A 676 25.88 -47.94 -61.25
C SER A 676 24.68 -47.73 -60.33
N GLU A 677 24.94 -47.49 -59.04
CA GLU A 677 23.91 -47.12 -58.08
C GLU A 677 23.31 -45.72 -58.36
N VAL A 678 22.10 -45.48 -57.87
CA VAL A 678 21.35 -44.23 -58.04
C VAL A 678 20.81 -43.77 -56.69
N GLU A 679 20.94 -42.48 -56.40
CA GLU A 679 20.30 -41.83 -55.25
C GLU A 679 18.87 -41.40 -55.62
N ALA A 680 17.92 -41.66 -54.71
CA ALA A 680 16.51 -41.38 -54.91
C ALA A 680 15.84 -40.87 -53.64
N GLU A 681 14.93 -39.90 -53.78
CA GLU A 681 14.09 -39.42 -52.68
C GLU A 681 13.03 -40.48 -52.32
N TYR A 682 12.64 -40.55 -51.05
CA TYR A 682 11.57 -41.43 -50.58
C TYR A 682 10.29 -41.26 -51.40
N GLY A 683 9.72 -42.38 -51.86
CA GLY A 683 8.50 -42.39 -52.65
C GLY A 683 8.69 -41.96 -54.12
N SER A 684 9.90 -41.64 -54.56
CA SER A 684 10.19 -41.37 -55.97
C SER A 684 10.34 -42.66 -56.77
N SER A 685 10.05 -42.60 -58.07
CA SER A 685 10.41 -43.64 -59.02
C SER A 685 11.79 -43.37 -59.61
N ILE A 686 12.55 -44.44 -59.82
CA ILE A 686 13.84 -44.36 -60.52
C ILE A 686 13.66 -44.69 -61.99
N THR A 687 14.51 -44.12 -62.85
CA THR A 687 14.53 -44.47 -64.27
C THR A 687 15.17 -45.84 -64.45
N GLU A 688 14.54 -46.70 -65.24
CA GLU A 688 15.10 -48.00 -65.62
C GLU A 688 16.50 -47.83 -66.23
N PRO A 689 17.54 -48.49 -65.69
CA PRO A 689 18.88 -48.43 -66.27
C PRO A 689 18.89 -49.15 -67.62
N VAL A 690 19.88 -48.83 -68.46
CA VAL A 690 20.10 -49.59 -69.70
C VAL A 690 20.25 -51.07 -69.34
N PRO A 691 19.50 -52.00 -69.97
CA PRO A 691 19.58 -53.42 -69.66
C PRO A 691 21.03 -53.91 -69.68
N PRO A 692 21.48 -54.64 -68.65
CA PRO A 692 22.80 -55.24 -68.69
C PRO A 692 22.86 -56.29 -69.81
N GLU A 693 24.06 -56.62 -70.26
CA GLU A 693 24.30 -57.64 -71.28
C GLU A 693 24.95 -58.88 -70.64
N LYS A 694 24.49 -60.08 -71.04
CA LYS A 694 25.06 -61.38 -70.66
C LYS A 694 25.04 -62.32 -71.85
N GLU A 695 26.22 -62.79 -72.25
CA GLU A 695 26.36 -63.68 -73.41
C GLU A 695 25.50 -64.96 -73.25
N GLY A 696 24.80 -65.34 -74.32
CA GLY A 696 23.94 -66.52 -74.33
C GLY A 696 22.63 -66.40 -73.54
N HIS A 697 22.32 -65.24 -72.95
CA HIS A 697 21.13 -65.04 -72.13
C HIS A 697 20.36 -63.78 -72.53
N SER A 698 19.04 -63.86 -72.44
CA SER A 698 18.14 -62.73 -72.59
C SER A 698 17.80 -62.13 -71.23
N PHE A 699 17.94 -60.80 -71.09
CA PHE A 699 17.55 -60.07 -69.89
C PHE A 699 16.02 -60.02 -69.76
N LYS A 700 15.49 -60.35 -68.58
CA LYS A 700 14.04 -60.44 -68.32
C LYS A 700 13.50 -59.39 -67.36
N GLY A 701 14.37 -58.52 -66.84
CA GLY A 701 13.99 -57.45 -65.92
C GLY A 701 14.74 -57.51 -64.59
N TRP A 702 14.48 -56.49 -63.77
CA TRP A 702 15.00 -56.33 -62.42
C TRP A 702 13.99 -56.84 -61.40
N TYR A 703 14.48 -57.41 -60.30
CA TYR A 703 13.68 -57.98 -59.23
C TYR A 703 14.14 -57.42 -57.89
N GLN A 704 13.22 -57.22 -56.95
CA GLN A 704 13.54 -56.61 -55.64
C GLN A 704 14.02 -57.63 -54.59
N ASP A 705 13.98 -58.93 -54.92
CA ASP A 705 14.42 -60.02 -54.06
C ASP A 705 15.48 -60.89 -54.73
N GLU A 706 16.41 -61.42 -53.91
CA GLU A 706 17.49 -62.30 -54.36
C GLU A 706 16.99 -63.61 -55.00
N PHE A 707 15.78 -64.07 -54.64
CA PHE A 707 15.16 -65.27 -55.20
C PHE A 707 14.47 -65.04 -56.56
N LEU A 708 14.47 -63.81 -57.07
CA LEU A 708 13.93 -63.40 -58.37
C LEU A 708 12.44 -63.74 -58.54
N THR A 709 11.66 -63.49 -57.49
CA THR A 709 10.22 -63.80 -57.41
C THR A 709 9.33 -62.57 -57.56
N GLU A 710 9.79 -61.39 -57.16
CA GLU A 710 9.07 -60.12 -57.20
C GLU A 710 9.74 -59.15 -58.18
N ALA A 711 9.12 -58.96 -59.35
CA ALA A 711 9.63 -58.06 -60.37
C ALA A 711 9.45 -56.61 -59.94
N TRP A 712 10.47 -55.79 -60.18
CA TRP A 712 10.41 -54.35 -59.98
C TRP A 712 9.86 -53.66 -61.23
N ASP A 713 8.79 -52.89 -61.08
CA ASP A 713 8.19 -52.06 -62.13
C ASP A 713 8.59 -50.58 -61.93
N PHE A 714 9.52 -50.13 -62.78
CA PHE A 714 10.03 -48.75 -62.79
C PHE A 714 8.97 -47.66 -63.00
N LYS A 715 7.72 -48.02 -63.38
CA LYS A 715 6.62 -47.06 -63.53
C LYS A 715 5.75 -46.94 -62.29
N THR A 716 5.65 -47.98 -61.48
CA THR A 716 4.71 -48.03 -60.35
C THR A 716 5.39 -48.16 -59.01
N ASP A 717 6.54 -48.79 -58.95
CA ASP A 717 7.26 -49.04 -57.71
C ASP A 717 8.10 -47.82 -57.33
N THR A 718 8.21 -47.58 -56.02
CA THR A 718 8.85 -46.39 -55.47
C THR A 718 9.82 -46.76 -54.38
N VAL A 719 10.87 -45.95 -54.23
CA VAL A 719 11.95 -46.21 -53.28
C VAL A 719 11.45 -45.91 -51.86
N SER A 720 11.52 -46.89 -50.97
CA SER A 720 11.09 -46.74 -49.56
C SER A 720 12.24 -46.86 -48.56
N GLY A 721 13.45 -47.15 -49.04
CA GLY A 721 14.66 -47.36 -48.26
C GLY A 721 15.82 -47.77 -49.17
N ASP A 722 17.02 -47.92 -48.59
CA ASP A 722 18.15 -48.51 -49.31
C ASP A 722 17.81 -49.92 -49.80
N MET A 723 18.02 -50.18 -51.09
CA MET A 723 17.64 -51.45 -51.69
C MET A 723 18.60 -51.89 -52.80
N THR A 724 18.52 -53.19 -53.13
CA THR A 724 19.27 -53.80 -54.21
C THR A 724 18.30 -54.48 -55.18
N LEU A 725 18.40 -54.16 -56.46
CA LEU A 725 17.65 -54.83 -57.53
C LEU A 725 18.53 -55.87 -58.23
N TYR A 726 17.96 -57.04 -58.54
CA TYR A 726 18.65 -58.22 -59.06
C TYR A 726 18.20 -58.56 -60.49
N ALA A 727 19.15 -58.77 -61.40
CA ALA A 727 18.86 -59.07 -62.80
C ALA A 727 18.41 -60.54 -62.99
N LYS A 728 17.35 -60.76 -63.77
CA LYS A 728 16.91 -62.10 -64.17
C LYS A 728 17.28 -62.41 -65.62
N TRP A 729 17.77 -63.63 -65.83
CA TRP A 729 18.28 -64.11 -67.11
C TRP A 729 17.56 -65.39 -67.55
N GLU A 730 17.30 -65.52 -68.85
CA GLU A 730 16.82 -66.75 -69.50
C GLU A 730 17.83 -67.17 -70.56
N ILE A 731 18.27 -68.43 -70.56
CA ILE A 731 19.23 -68.94 -71.55
C ILE A 731 18.57 -68.95 -72.94
N ASN A 732 19.30 -68.53 -73.97
CA ASN A 732 18.80 -68.49 -75.33
C ASN A 732 18.67 -69.92 -75.89
N VAL A 733 17.63 -70.18 -76.66
CA VAL A 733 17.38 -71.46 -77.35
C VAL A 733 17.44 -71.20 -78.86
N TYR A 734 18.11 -72.09 -79.59
CA TYR A 734 18.34 -71.98 -81.03
C TYR A 734 17.88 -73.26 -81.76
N SER A 735 17.45 -73.09 -82.99
CA SER A 735 16.93 -74.15 -83.86
C SER A 735 17.98 -74.63 -84.86
N VAL A 736 18.10 -75.96 -85.00
CA VAL A 736 18.96 -76.62 -85.98
C VAL A 736 18.08 -77.36 -86.99
N SER A 737 18.15 -76.93 -88.24
CA SER A 737 17.40 -77.52 -89.36
C SER A 737 18.30 -78.37 -90.26
N PHE A 738 17.71 -79.36 -90.95
CA PHE A 738 18.45 -80.33 -91.76
C PHE A 738 17.95 -80.34 -93.22
N GLU A 739 18.79 -79.91 -94.16
CA GLU A 739 18.53 -79.97 -95.60
C GLU A 739 19.11 -81.25 -96.19
N SER A 740 18.25 -82.23 -96.46
CA SER A 740 18.64 -83.57 -96.92
C SER A 740 19.16 -83.61 -98.36
N ASN A 741 19.13 -82.50 -99.13
CA ASN A 741 19.63 -82.41 -100.51
C ASN A 741 19.08 -83.53 -101.42
N GLY A 742 17.77 -83.77 -101.29
CA GLY A 742 17.03 -84.79 -102.04
C GLY A 742 16.99 -86.18 -101.40
N GLY A 743 17.46 -86.34 -100.16
CA GLY A 743 17.21 -87.53 -99.35
C GLY A 743 15.91 -87.47 -98.55
N SER A 744 15.64 -88.50 -97.75
CA SER A 744 14.52 -88.51 -96.80
C SER A 744 14.56 -87.33 -95.81
N GLN A 745 13.40 -86.88 -95.34
CA GLN A 745 13.30 -85.75 -94.41
C GLN A 745 13.91 -86.07 -93.04
N VAL A 746 14.48 -85.05 -92.39
CA VAL A 746 15.01 -85.08 -91.02
C VAL A 746 14.38 -83.92 -90.25
N SER A 747 13.86 -84.20 -89.05
CA SER A 747 13.20 -83.20 -88.21
C SER A 747 14.19 -82.19 -87.63
N GLU A 748 13.73 -80.96 -87.43
CA GLU A 748 14.48 -79.92 -86.71
C GLU A 748 14.63 -80.24 -85.22
N VAL A 749 15.66 -79.67 -84.59
CA VAL A 749 15.99 -79.81 -83.16
C VAL A 749 16.20 -78.44 -82.55
N ASP A 750 15.49 -78.14 -81.47
CA ASP A 750 15.75 -76.95 -80.64
C ASP A 750 16.70 -77.30 -79.49
N THR A 751 17.64 -76.42 -79.18
CA THR A 751 18.61 -76.65 -78.10
C THR A 751 19.10 -75.34 -77.46
N GLU A 752 19.57 -75.41 -76.21
CA GLU A 752 20.08 -74.24 -75.48
C GLU A 752 21.42 -73.75 -76.05
N PHE A 753 21.73 -72.46 -75.84
CA PHE A 753 23.00 -71.86 -76.25
C PHE A 753 24.21 -72.66 -75.75
N ALA A 754 25.18 -72.88 -76.65
CA ALA A 754 26.42 -73.59 -76.41
C ALA A 754 26.25 -75.08 -76.00
N SER A 755 25.17 -75.72 -76.43
CA SER A 755 24.95 -77.17 -76.25
C SER A 755 25.32 -77.98 -77.50
N LEU A 756 25.61 -79.27 -77.30
CA LEU A 756 25.79 -80.28 -78.36
C LEU A 756 24.43 -80.84 -78.79
N ILE A 757 24.31 -81.26 -80.05
CA ILE A 757 23.14 -81.98 -80.58
C ILE A 757 23.51 -83.41 -80.95
N GLU A 758 22.57 -84.35 -80.86
CA GLU A 758 22.79 -85.72 -81.30
C GLU A 758 22.76 -85.83 -82.84
N GLU A 759 23.62 -86.67 -83.41
CA GLU A 759 23.61 -86.94 -84.85
C GLU A 759 22.31 -87.67 -85.26
N PRO A 760 21.52 -87.13 -86.21
CA PRO A 760 20.31 -87.80 -86.66
C PRO A 760 20.65 -89.05 -87.47
N THR A 761 19.74 -90.01 -87.50
CA THR A 761 19.88 -91.20 -88.35
C THR A 761 20.11 -90.79 -89.80
N PRO A 762 21.13 -91.34 -90.51
CA PRO A 762 21.46 -90.94 -91.86
C PRO A 762 20.23 -90.96 -92.79
N PRO A 763 19.95 -89.88 -93.54
CA PRO A 763 18.87 -89.90 -94.52
C PRO A 763 19.17 -90.92 -95.63
N GLU A 764 18.14 -91.34 -96.37
CA GLU A 764 18.26 -92.26 -97.50
C GLU A 764 18.00 -91.53 -98.83
N LYS A 765 18.79 -91.83 -99.87
CA LYS A 765 18.61 -91.32 -101.23
C LYS A 765 18.91 -92.42 -102.24
N GLU A 766 17.92 -92.76 -103.07
CA GLU A 766 18.07 -93.84 -104.05
C GLU A 766 19.26 -93.60 -104.99
N GLY A 767 20.06 -94.65 -105.20
CA GLY A 767 21.25 -94.57 -106.05
C GLY A 767 22.42 -93.76 -105.50
N HIS A 768 22.37 -93.29 -104.24
CA HIS A 768 23.45 -92.50 -103.62
C HIS A 768 23.83 -93.03 -102.23
N SER A 769 25.09 -92.80 -101.85
CA SER A 769 25.62 -93.07 -100.51
C SER A 769 25.78 -91.78 -99.71
N PHE A 770 25.29 -91.74 -98.47
CA PHE A 770 25.39 -90.57 -97.56
C PHE A 770 26.82 -90.42 -97.01
N LYS A 771 27.32 -89.18 -96.91
CA LYS A 771 28.71 -88.87 -96.50
C LYS A 771 28.83 -87.90 -95.31
N GLY A 772 27.72 -87.58 -94.64
CA GLY A 772 27.70 -86.71 -93.47
C GLY A 772 27.00 -85.36 -93.69
N TRP A 773 26.90 -84.60 -92.59
CA TRP A 773 26.30 -83.27 -92.52
C TRP A 773 27.36 -82.17 -92.55
N TYR A 774 27.02 -81.05 -93.20
CA TYR A 774 27.92 -79.91 -93.41
C TYR A 774 27.22 -78.62 -93.00
N GLN A 775 27.94 -77.69 -92.39
CA GLN A 775 27.39 -76.41 -91.91
C GLN A 775 27.25 -75.35 -93.01
N ASP A 776 27.84 -75.61 -94.19
CA ASP A 776 27.81 -74.70 -95.32
C ASP A 776 27.15 -75.33 -96.56
N LYS A 777 26.47 -74.50 -97.34
CA LYS A 777 25.75 -74.93 -98.54
C LYS A 777 26.68 -75.42 -99.67
N LEU A 778 27.98 -75.09 -99.64
CA LEU A 778 28.97 -75.57 -100.60
C LEU A 778 29.53 -76.96 -100.22
N LEU A 779 29.14 -77.49 -99.05
CA LEU A 779 29.51 -78.81 -98.54
C LEU A 779 31.02 -78.97 -98.36
N THR A 780 31.64 -77.94 -97.78
CA THR A 780 33.09 -77.83 -97.57
C THR A 780 33.51 -77.96 -96.11
N GLU A 781 32.65 -77.59 -95.16
CA GLU A 781 32.86 -77.65 -93.71
C GLU A 781 31.93 -78.69 -93.09
N ALA A 782 32.50 -79.84 -92.71
CA ALA A 782 31.75 -80.88 -92.02
C ALA A 782 31.34 -80.38 -90.62
N TRP A 783 30.17 -80.82 -90.16
CA TRP A 783 29.71 -80.61 -88.79
C TRP A 783 30.08 -81.81 -87.92
N GLU A 784 30.74 -81.55 -86.79
CA GLU A 784 31.22 -82.58 -85.87
C GLU A 784 30.36 -82.61 -84.60
N PHE A 785 29.39 -83.52 -84.56
CA PHE A 785 28.37 -83.60 -83.49
C PHE A 785 28.91 -83.76 -82.06
N GLU A 786 30.14 -84.26 -81.90
CA GLU A 786 30.78 -84.45 -80.59
C GLU A 786 31.50 -83.20 -80.06
N THR A 787 31.76 -82.19 -80.91
CA THR A 787 32.57 -81.03 -80.55
C THR A 787 31.93 -79.68 -80.87
N ASP A 788 31.13 -79.61 -81.93
CA ASP A 788 30.54 -78.35 -82.38
C ASP A 788 29.28 -78.04 -81.58
N THR A 789 29.21 -76.84 -81.01
CA THR A 789 28.09 -76.39 -80.19
C THR A 789 27.24 -75.35 -80.90
N VAL A 790 25.94 -75.36 -80.62
CA VAL A 790 24.98 -74.44 -81.24
C VAL A 790 25.06 -73.07 -80.58
N ILE A 791 25.48 -72.06 -81.34
CA ILE A 791 25.58 -70.65 -80.88
C ILE A 791 24.56 -69.72 -81.54
N GLY A 792 23.71 -70.25 -82.42
CA GLY A 792 22.72 -69.53 -83.20
C GLY A 792 21.87 -70.48 -84.05
N ASP A 793 20.77 -69.96 -84.62
CA ASP A 793 19.97 -70.73 -85.58
C ASP A 793 20.81 -71.12 -86.78
N MET A 794 20.76 -72.39 -87.18
CA MET A 794 21.57 -72.89 -88.29
C MET A 794 20.91 -74.01 -89.09
N THR A 795 21.47 -74.27 -90.27
CA THR A 795 21.04 -75.35 -91.16
C THR A 795 22.23 -76.24 -91.51
N LEU A 796 22.07 -77.54 -91.34
CA LEU A 796 23.03 -78.56 -91.75
C LEU A 796 22.60 -79.21 -93.06
N TYR A 797 23.55 -79.46 -93.96
CA TYR A 797 23.32 -79.92 -95.34
C TYR A 797 23.91 -81.31 -95.59
N ALA A 798 23.11 -82.22 -96.16
CA ALA A 798 23.52 -83.59 -96.45
C ALA A 798 24.40 -83.68 -97.71
N LYS A 799 25.50 -84.44 -97.64
CA LYS A 799 26.37 -84.72 -98.80
C LYS A 799 26.17 -86.15 -99.33
N TRP A 800 26.12 -86.27 -100.66
CA TRP A 800 25.81 -87.52 -101.37
C TRP A 800 26.87 -87.85 -102.42
N GLU A 801 27.12 -89.14 -102.64
CA GLU A 801 27.96 -89.69 -103.70
C GLU A 801 27.13 -90.68 -104.54
N ILE A 802 27.12 -90.55 -105.88
CA ILE A 802 26.35 -91.44 -106.77
C ILE A 802 26.97 -92.85 -106.81
N ASN A 803 26.13 -93.89 -106.77
CA ASN A 803 26.58 -95.27 -106.80
C ASN A 803 27.01 -95.69 -108.23
N VAL A 804 28.08 -96.49 -108.34
CA VAL A 804 28.60 -97.07 -109.59
C VAL A 804 28.47 -98.59 -109.56
N TYR A 805 28.03 -99.21 -110.66
CA TYR A 805 27.86 -100.66 -110.78
C TYR A 805 28.65 -101.22 -111.97
N THR A 806 29.19 -102.43 -111.81
CA THR A 806 29.95 -103.15 -112.86
C THR A 806 29.06 -104.13 -113.62
N VAL A 807 28.96 -103.98 -114.94
CA VAL A 807 28.11 -104.79 -115.82
C VAL A 807 28.98 -105.78 -116.61
N SER A 808 28.68 -107.07 -116.49
CA SER A 808 29.42 -108.15 -117.15
C SER A 808 28.62 -108.84 -118.27
N PHE A 809 29.28 -109.24 -119.36
CA PHE A 809 28.62 -109.82 -120.54
C PHE A 809 28.96 -111.32 -120.73
N ALA A 810 27.94 -112.19 -120.71
CA ALA A 810 28.10 -113.65 -120.89
C ALA A 810 27.87 -114.08 -122.36
N THR A 811 28.89 -114.64 -123.01
CA THR A 811 28.90 -114.84 -124.49
C THR A 811 28.43 -116.22 -124.96
N ASN A 812 28.08 -117.14 -124.05
CA ASN A 812 27.58 -118.50 -124.36
C ASN A 812 28.41 -119.27 -125.43
N GLY A 813 29.74 -119.20 -125.28
CA GLY A 813 30.73 -119.86 -126.12
C GLY A 813 31.24 -119.02 -127.31
N GLY A 814 30.90 -117.74 -127.39
CA GLY A 814 31.49 -116.78 -128.33
C GLY A 814 32.76 -116.10 -127.79
N SER A 815 33.39 -115.27 -128.63
CA SER A 815 34.55 -114.45 -128.25
C SER A 815 34.28 -113.59 -127.00
N LYS A 816 35.29 -113.42 -126.14
CA LYS A 816 35.20 -112.69 -124.85
C LYS A 816 34.81 -111.21 -125.05
N VAL A 817 33.96 -110.69 -124.16
CA VAL A 817 33.55 -109.27 -124.07
C VAL A 817 33.91 -108.73 -122.67
N SER A 818 34.46 -107.51 -122.60
CA SER A 818 34.89 -106.87 -121.35
C SER A 818 33.71 -106.27 -120.57
N GLU A 819 33.83 -106.22 -119.24
CA GLU A 819 32.89 -105.54 -118.36
C GLU A 819 32.95 -104.01 -118.48
N VAL A 820 31.88 -103.34 -118.07
CA VAL A 820 31.73 -101.87 -118.11
C VAL A 820 31.23 -101.38 -116.75
N ASP A 821 31.92 -100.41 -116.17
CA ASP A 821 31.43 -99.66 -115.01
C ASP A 821 30.51 -98.52 -115.47
N ALA A 822 29.39 -98.37 -114.79
CA ALA A 822 28.37 -97.39 -115.12
C ALA A 822 27.71 -96.82 -113.85
N GLU A 823 27.47 -95.52 -113.84
CA GLU A 823 26.76 -94.83 -112.76
C GLU A 823 25.29 -95.26 -112.70
N PHE A 824 24.70 -95.24 -111.51
CA PHE A 824 23.26 -95.41 -111.33
C PHE A 824 22.47 -94.50 -112.30
N ALA A 825 21.45 -95.08 -112.93
CA ALA A 825 20.58 -94.46 -113.92
C ALA A 825 21.24 -94.00 -115.24
N SER A 826 22.47 -94.43 -115.53
CA SER A 826 23.11 -94.21 -116.84
C SER A 826 22.74 -95.29 -117.88
N LEU A 827 22.96 -94.99 -119.17
CA LEU A 827 22.87 -95.96 -120.27
C LEU A 827 24.24 -96.61 -120.48
N ILE A 828 24.26 -97.89 -120.82
CA ILE A 828 25.48 -98.64 -121.13
C ILE A 828 25.59 -98.75 -122.65
N ALA A 829 26.78 -98.55 -123.23
CA ALA A 829 26.98 -98.73 -124.66
C ALA A 829 26.90 -100.21 -125.05
N GLU A 830 26.25 -100.50 -126.19
CA GLU A 830 26.19 -101.86 -126.71
C GLU A 830 27.61 -102.35 -127.08
N PRO A 831 28.08 -103.48 -126.51
CA PRO A 831 29.38 -104.02 -126.86
C PRO A 831 29.33 -104.67 -128.25
N THR A 832 30.48 -104.70 -128.93
CA THR A 832 30.60 -105.38 -130.23
C THR A 832 30.14 -106.85 -130.14
N PRO A 833 29.30 -107.33 -131.08
CA PRO A 833 28.79 -108.70 -131.08
C PRO A 833 29.89 -109.77 -130.96
N PRO A 834 29.71 -110.81 -130.13
CA PRO A 834 30.66 -111.91 -130.02
C PRO A 834 30.64 -112.84 -131.25
N GLU A 835 31.81 -113.28 -131.70
CA GLU A 835 31.97 -114.21 -132.83
C GLU A 835 31.97 -115.68 -132.35
N LYS A 836 31.24 -116.56 -133.07
CA LYS A 836 31.19 -118.01 -132.81
C LYS A 836 31.16 -118.78 -134.14
N GLU A 837 32.18 -119.59 -134.39
CA GLU A 837 32.31 -120.32 -135.66
C GLU A 837 31.04 -121.15 -135.97
N GLY A 838 30.54 -121.02 -137.20
CA GLY A 838 29.30 -121.65 -137.66
C GLY A 838 27.99 -121.02 -137.16
N HIS A 839 28.01 -119.90 -136.43
CA HIS A 839 26.82 -119.23 -135.88
C HIS A 839 26.76 -117.73 -136.25
N SER A 840 25.55 -117.17 -136.28
CA SER A 840 25.31 -115.72 -136.39
C SER A 840 24.82 -115.21 -135.04
N PHE A 841 25.42 -114.13 -134.52
CA PHE A 841 24.93 -113.45 -133.31
C PHE A 841 23.57 -112.81 -133.58
N LYS A 842 22.68 -112.86 -132.58
CA LYS A 842 21.35 -112.26 -132.68
C LYS A 842 21.22 -111.00 -131.82
N GLU A 843 21.39 -111.13 -130.50
CA GLU A 843 21.10 -110.07 -129.51
C GLU A 843 21.69 -110.43 -128.14
N TRP A 844 21.82 -109.43 -127.27
CA TRP A 844 22.12 -109.58 -125.84
C TRP A 844 20.83 -109.69 -125.02
N TYR A 845 20.83 -110.55 -124.01
CA TYR A 845 19.69 -110.79 -123.14
C TYR A 845 20.10 -110.60 -121.69
N GLN A 846 19.18 -110.08 -120.87
CA GLN A 846 19.44 -109.85 -119.44
C GLN A 846 19.11 -111.05 -118.56
N ASP A 847 18.40 -112.04 -119.11
CA ASP A 847 17.99 -113.26 -118.42
C ASP A 847 18.70 -114.51 -118.98
N GLU A 848 18.93 -115.50 -118.12
CA GLU A 848 19.61 -116.75 -118.51
C GLU A 848 18.83 -117.60 -119.53
N LEU A 849 17.50 -117.46 -119.59
CA LEU A 849 16.66 -118.18 -120.55
C LEU A 849 16.69 -117.52 -121.95
N LEU A 850 17.34 -116.36 -122.08
CA LEU A 850 17.47 -115.58 -123.29
C LEU A 850 16.10 -115.20 -123.88
N THR A 851 15.20 -114.72 -123.02
CA THR A 851 13.83 -114.33 -123.38
C THR A 851 13.59 -112.82 -123.39
N GLU A 852 14.38 -112.05 -122.65
CA GLU A 852 14.35 -110.59 -122.56
C GLU A 852 15.62 -109.95 -123.13
N ALA A 853 15.49 -109.38 -124.33
CA ALA A 853 16.59 -108.67 -124.96
C ALA A 853 16.90 -107.37 -124.18
N TRP A 854 18.18 -107.07 -123.99
CA TRP A 854 18.61 -105.82 -123.37
C TRP A 854 18.63 -104.69 -124.40
N GLU A 855 17.87 -103.62 -124.16
CA GLU A 855 17.79 -102.44 -125.03
C GLU A 855 18.78 -101.35 -124.59
N PHE A 856 20.02 -101.39 -125.08
CA PHE A 856 21.09 -100.45 -124.69
C PHE A 856 20.75 -98.96 -124.88
N GLU A 857 19.87 -98.63 -125.84
CA GLU A 857 19.43 -97.26 -126.12
C GLU A 857 18.33 -96.75 -125.17
N ARG A 858 17.70 -97.61 -124.37
CA ARG A 858 16.52 -97.25 -123.56
C ARG A 858 16.57 -97.71 -122.11
N THR A 859 17.22 -98.83 -121.81
CA THR A 859 17.25 -99.39 -120.46
C THR A 859 18.38 -98.74 -119.65
N ARG A 860 18.00 -98.04 -118.59
CA ARG A 860 18.93 -97.39 -117.64
C ARG A 860 19.20 -98.30 -116.46
N LEU A 861 20.41 -98.21 -115.92
CA LEU A 861 20.89 -99.04 -114.83
C LEU A 861 20.23 -98.66 -113.50
N THR A 862 19.25 -99.43 -113.04
CA THR A 862 18.56 -99.17 -111.75
C THR A 862 19.01 -100.13 -110.65
N LYS A 863 19.48 -101.32 -111.04
CA LYS A 863 20.15 -102.32 -110.19
C LYS A 863 20.59 -103.46 -111.10
N ILE A 864 21.72 -104.10 -110.82
CA ILE A 864 21.99 -105.46 -111.31
C ILE A 864 21.40 -106.44 -110.31
#